data_AF-A0A3B5QJX9-F1
#
_entry.id   AF-A0A3B5QJX9-F1
#
_cell.length_a   1.000
_cell.length_b   1.000
_cell.length_c   1.000
_cell.angle_alpha   90.00
_cell.angle_beta   90.00
_cell.angle_gamma   90.00
#
_symmetry.space_group_name_H-M   'P 1'
#
loop_
_entity.id
_entity.type
_entity.pdbx_description
1 polymer ?
#
loop_
_entity_poly.entity_id
_entity_poly.type
_entity_poly.pdbx_seq_one_letter_code
_entity_poly.pdbx_strand_id
1 'polypeptide(L)'
;MKRNCFHQSEQRRAGPDGGIYVWSELLRDSSPPRFSSFREAAPPDRLVRTHVSPPQPDRIEMLHFRFSTVLKECFQATVKRPFPCRTQESWYPAPRHHRCLGSVPSDAAAAAAAAPRRTAPCAAPRRSYCVKTEGASTVELDEHLKKDGAEGDKRRNPGILPSLEDLLFYTVAEGQEKIPAHKFLTALKATGLRSGDPRLKECMEILKETLKKTPDGVTLDRHLFKKCVQSNIVLLTQAFRKKFVIPDFQSFTSHIDQLYEKAKNLSGGQVADYIPQLAKFSPDLWAVSLCTVDGQRHTVGDTKVPFCLQSCVKPLKYAVAVHDHGTEYVHSFIGKEPSGLRFNKLFLNEDDKPHNPMVNAGAIVCTSLIQQTASNAEKFDYVMSFLKKMAGNEYVGFSNATFQSERESGDRNFAIGYYLKEKKLCAIEVTCESASVMAATLANGGICPITGERVLSPEAVRNTLSLMHSCGMYDFSGQFAFHVGLPSKSGVAGGILLVVPNVMGIMCWSPPLDKLGNSVRGIQFCTDLVELFNFHNYDNLRHFAKKHDPRREGGDQRVKSVINLLFAAYTGDVSALRRFALSSMDMEQRDYDSRTALHVAAAEGHLEVVRFLLDACKVNPVPKDRWGNTPLDEAVQFGHHDVVAALQQYQENYNPADGSDKTSNEKNLDSLL
;
A
#
# COMPACT_ATOMS: atom_id res chain seq x y z
N MET A 1 -7.29 24.00 70.76
CA MET A 1 -7.11 25.29 70.04
C MET A 1 -8.09 25.26 68.86
N LYS A 2 -9.01 26.21 68.60
CA LYS A 2 -8.89 27.67 68.32
C LYS A 2 -7.95 27.92 67.12
N ARG A 3 -8.33 28.53 65.99
CA ARG A 3 -9.56 29.22 65.48
C ARG A 3 -9.86 28.71 64.03
N ASN A 4 -11.03 28.80 63.36
CA ASN A 4 -12.00 29.89 63.05
C ASN A 4 -11.36 31.07 62.28
N CYS A 5 -11.96 31.72 61.26
CA CYS A 5 -13.37 31.91 60.81
C CYS A 5 -13.57 31.53 59.31
N PHE A 6 -14.77 31.35 58.69
CA PHE A 6 -15.99 32.19 58.60
C PHE A 6 -15.75 33.56 57.91
N HIS A 7 -16.60 34.12 57.04
CA HIS A 7 -17.87 33.69 56.39
C HIS A 7 -17.96 34.37 54.98
N GLN A 8 -19.03 34.63 54.21
CA GLN A 8 -20.51 34.58 54.30
C GLN A 8 -21.12 34.43 52.87
N SER A 9 -22.45 34.44 52.74
CA SER A 9 -23.21 34.43 51.47
C SER A 9 -24.52 35.24 51.60
N GLU A 10 -24.95 35.98 50.56
CA GLU A 10 -26.31 36.56 50.36
C GLU A 10 -26.34 37.34 49.02
N GLN A 11 -27.44 37.77 48.39
CA GLN A 11 -28.83 37.31 48.15
C GLN A 11 -29.50 38.38 47.25
N ARG A 12 -30.25 37.94 46.23
CA ARG A 12 -31.41 38.56 45.52
C ARG A 12 -31.72 40.08 45.64
N ARG A 13 -32.06 40.70 44.49
CA ARG A 13 -33.16 41.70 44.31
C ARG A 13 -33.73 41.67 42.88
N ALA A 14 -34.76 42.48 42.58
CA ALA A 14 -35.72 42.27 41.47
C ALA A 14 -35.43 43.06 40.15
N GLY A 15 -36.26 42.82 39.11
CA GLY A 15 -36.22 43.45 37.76
C GLY A 15 -36.89 44.83 37.66
N PRO A 16 -37.51 45.25 36.53
CA PRO A 16 -38.33 44.44 35.59
C PRO A 16 -38.08 44.70 34.07
N ASP A 17 -39.11 44.44 33.23
CA ASP A 17 -39.31 44.77 31.79
C ASP A 17 -38.52 43.98 30.72
N GLY A 18 -39.09 43.54 29.57
CA GLY A 18 -40.49 43.53 29.11
C GLY A 18 -40.69 42.90 27.69
N GLY A 19 -41.89 42.36 27.39
CA GLY A 19 -42.25 41.68 26.11
C GLY A 19 -42.09 40.15 26.14
N ILE A 20 -43.08 39.24 25.96
CA ILE A 20 -44.33 39.16 25.15
C ILE A 20 -44.02 38.95 23.66
N TYR A 21 -44.44 37.86 22.97
CA TYR A 21 -45.48 36.81 23.19
C TYR A 21 -44.85 35.39 23.38
N VAL A 22 -45.46 34.21 23.70
CA VAL A 22 -46.81 33.58 23.73
C VAL A 22 -47.39 33.20 22.33
N TRP A 23 -48.09 32.10 21.99
CA TRP A 23 -48.84 30.97 22.63
C TRP A 23 -48.22 29.59 22.24
N SER A 24 -48.08 28.54 23.08
CA SER A 24 -49.04 27.51 23.61
C SER A 24 -49.73 26.64 22.52
N GLU A 25 -50.17 25.38 22.74
CA GLU A 25 -50.57 24.59 23.94
C GLU A 25 -49.91 23.18 24.00
N LEU A 26 -49.52 22.65 25.18
CA LEU A 26 -50.21 21.65 26.05
C LEU A 26 -50.88 20.46 25.33
N LEU A 27 -50.65 19.16 25.60
CA LEU A 27 -50.36 18.31 26.80
C LEU A 27 -51.56 17.43 27.21
N ARG A 28 -51.36 16.09 27.18
CA ARG A 28 -51.92 15.00 28.03
C ARG A 28 -51.36 13.65 27.50
N ASP A 29 -50.73 12.82 28.31
CA ASP A 29 -51.29 11.79 29.24
C ASP A 29 -51.93 10.57 28.55
N SER A 30 -51.74 9.31 28.98
CA SER A 30 -50.63 8.62 29.67
C SER A 30 -50.90 7.10 29.78
N SER A 31 -49.88 6.32 30.18
CA SER A 31 -49.94 4.93 30.70
C SER A 31 -50.02 3.74 29.71
N PRO A 32 -49.36 2.58 30.02
CA PRO A 32 -49.31 1.38 29.15
C PRO A 32 -50.04 0.14 29.73
N PRO A 33 -50.23 -0.95 28.93
CA PRO A 33 -50.69 -2.25 29.43
C PRO A 33 -49.54 -3.19 29.84
N ARG A 34 -49.77 -3.97 30.91
CA ARG A 34 -49.09 -5.25 31.19
C ARG A 34 -50.15 -6.35 31.24
N PHE A 35 -49.80 -7.57 30.83
CA PHE A 35 -50.48 -8.80 31.29
C PHE A 35 -49.49 -9.96 31.37
N SER A 36 -49.81 -10.99 32.16
CA SER A 36 -48.86 -11.98 32.66
C SER A 36 -49.34 -13.43 32.53
N SER A 37 -48.44 -14.29 32.05
CA SER A 37 -48.25 -15.71 32.39
C SER A 37 -49.47 -16.60 32.69
N PHE A 38 -49.60 -17.68 31.91
CA PHE A 38 -49.97 -18.99 32.45
C PHE A 38 -49.07 -20.09 31.85
N ARG A 39 -48.96 -21.23 32.54
CA ARG A 39 -48.19 -22.42 32.17
C ARG A 39 -49.08 -23.64 32.23
N GLU A 40 -48.88 -24.56 31.29
CA GLU A 40 -49.03 -26.04 31.31
C GLU A 40 -49.29 -26.47 29.85
N ALA A 41 -49.19 -27.71 29.39
CA ALA A 41 -48.39 -28.93 29.68
C ALA A 41 -48.85 -29.95 28.60
N ALA A 42 -48.16 -31.08 28.43
CA ALA A 42 -48.49 -32.13 27.44
C ALA A 42 -47.87 -33.48 27.91
N PRO A 43 -48.04 -34.64 27.22
CA PRO A 43 -48.77 -34.99 25.99
C PRO A 43 -49.78 -36.17 26.32
N PRO A 44 -50.06 -37.27 25.57
CA PRO A 44 -49.66 -37.68 24.21
C PRO A 44 -50.72 -38.39 23.30
N ASP A 45 -50.23 -38.74 22.11
CA ASP A 45 -50.60 -39.87 21.21
C ASP A 45 -52.03 -40.07 20.68
N ARG A 46 -52.14 -39.96 19.35
CA ARG A 46 -52.81 -40.97 18.52
C ARG A 46 -52.22 -41.06 17.11
N LEU A 47 -51.82 -42.25 16.68
CA LEU A 47 -51.46 -42.52 15.29
C LEU A 47 -52.71 -42.55 14.41
N VAL A 48 -52.64 -41.90 13.24
CA VAL A 48 -53.46 -42.27 12.07
C VAL A 48 -52.53 -42.34 10.86
N ARG A 49 -52.45 -43.52 10.23
CA ARG A 49 -51.82 -43.69 8.92
C ARG A 49 -52.87 -43.40 7.84
N THR A 50 -52.57 -42.52 6.91
CA THR A 50 -53.28 -42.42 5.62
C THR A 50 -52.28 -42.59 4.49
N HIS A 51 -52.58 -43.50 3.56
CA HIS A 51 -51.79 -43.65 2.34
C HIS A 51 -52.08 -42.47 1.40
N VAL A 52 -51.03 -41.87 0.83
CA VAL A 52 -51.13 -40.90 -0.25
C VAL A 52 -50.44 -41.48 -1.47
N SER A 53 -51.20 -41.71 -2.53
CA SER A 53 -50.69 -42.17 -3.83
C SER A 53 -49.93 -41.04 -4.56
N PRO A 54 -48.92 -41.35 -5.39
CA PRO A 54 -48.15 -40.33 -6.09
C PRO A 54 -49.00 -39.64 -7.19
N PRO A 55 -48.92 -38.31 -7.35
CA PRO A 55 -49.54 -37.61 -8.47
C PRO A 55 -48.78 -37.87 -9.78
N GLN A 56 -49.51 -38.09 -10.87
CA GLN A 56 -48.98 -37.99 -12.24
C GLN A 56 -48.97 -36.51 -12.69
N PRO A 57 -48.15 -36.14 -13.71
CA PRO A 57 -47.97 -34.75 -14.08
C PRO A 57 -49.17 -34.18 -14.86
N ASP A 58 -49.85 -33.19 -14.27
CA ASP A 58 -50.90 -32.43 -14.94
C ASP A 58 -50.36 -31.59 -16.10
N ARG A 59 -51.13 -31.56 -17.20
CA ARG A 59 -50.88 -30.66 -18.32
C ARG A 59 -51.36 -29.25 -17.96
N ILE A 60 -50.43 -28.32 -17.76
CA ILE A 60 -50.77 -26.89 -17.61
C ILE A 60 -51.03 -26.29 -19.00
N GLU A 61 -52.19 -25.66 -19.17
CA GLU A 61 -52.62 -25.02 -20.41
C GLU A 61 -51.83 -23.73 -20.70
N MET A 62 -51.72 -23.38 -21.99
CA MET A 62 -50.86 -22.31 -22.46
C MET A 62 -51.55 -20.93 -22.36
N LEU A 63 -51.59 -20.35 -21.15
CA LEU A 63 -52.07 -18.99 -20.93
C LEU A 63 -51.12 -17.94 -21.54
N HIS A 64 -51.58 -17.26 -22.60
CA HIS A 64 -50.86 -16.19 -23.27
C HIS A 64 -50.68 -14.95 -22.36
N PHE A 65 -49.47 -14.76 -21.81
CA PHE A 65 -49.13 -13.52 -21.11
C PHE A 65 -48.57 -12.44 -22.03
N ARG A 66 -49.07 -11.20 -21.84
CA ARG A 66 -48.64 -10.02 -22.59
C ARG A 66 -47.29 -9.53 -22.07
N PHE A 67 -46.33 -9.35 -22.98
CA PHE A 67 -45.07 -8.65 -22.70
C PHE A 67 -45.29 -7.13 -22.78
N SER A 68 -44.60 -6.36 -21.94
CA SER A 68 -44.37 -4.93 -22.18
C SER A 68 -43.32 -4.76 -23.29
N THR A 69 -43.53 -3.79 -24.18
CA THR A 69 -42.85 -3.72 -25.49
C THR A 69 -41.35 -3.43 -25.39
N VAL A 70 -40.96 -2.55 -24.46
CA VAL A 70 -39.62 -1.93 -24.36
C VAL A 70 -38.47 -2.95 -24.31
N LEU A 71 -38.64 -4.07 -23.60
CA LEU A 71 -37.57 -5.08 -23.44
C LEU A 71 -37.40 -6.03 -24.63
N LYS A 72 -38.27 -5.98 -25.66
CA LYS A 72 -38.11 -6.81 -26.87
C LYS A 72 -37.39 -6.09 -28.01
N GLU A 73 -37.58 -4.78 -28.14
CA GLU A 73 -37.08 -4.01 -29.29
C GLU A 73 -35.54 -3.92 -29.29
N CYS A 74 -34.93 -3.73 -28.11
CA CYS A 74 -33.46 -3.77 -27.94
C CYS A 74 -32.82 -5.13 -28.28
N PHE A 75 -33.58 -6.23 -28.33
CA PHE A 75 -33.06 -7.59 -28.60
C PHE A 75 -33.35 -8.12 -30.00
N GLN A 76 -34.05 -7.37 -30.87
CA GLN A 76 -34.35 -7.79 -32.25
C GLN A 76 -33.73 -6.89 -33.33
N ALA A 77 -33.18 -5.73 -32.96
CA ALA A 77 -32.69 -4.70 -33.90
C ALA A 77 -31.31 -4.95 -34.55
N THR A 78 -30.74 -6.16 -34.48
CA THR A 78 -29.36 -6.44 -34.98
C THR A 78 -29.18 -7.71 -35.80
N VAL A 79 -30.25 -8.27 -36.40
CA VAL A 79 -30.13 -9.43 -37.32
C VAL A 79 -30.97 -9.26 -38.58
N LYS A 80 -30.38 -8.64 -39.63
CA LYS A 80 -30.57 -8.95 -41.08
C LYS A 80 -29.92 -7.91 -42.01
N ARG A 81 -28.76 -8.25 -42.60
CA ARG A 81 -28.51 -8.25 -44.07
C ARG A 81 -27.11 -8.86 -44.37
N PRO A 82 -26.88 -9.52 -45.52
CA PRO A 82 -25.68 -10.35 -45.73
C PRO A 82 -24.76 -9.95 -46.91
N PHE A 83 -23.55 -10.55 -46.93
CA PHE A 83 -22.58 -10.64 -48.05
C PHE A 83 -21.83 -9.34 -48.45
N PRO A 84 -20.66 -9.43 -49.15
CA PRO A 84 -19.98 -10.63 -49.69
C PRO A 84 -18.57 -10.92 -49.11
N CYS A 85 -17.96 -12.00 -49.60
CA CYS A 85 -16.63 -12.49 -49.21
C CYS A 85 -15.50 -11.96 -50.12
N ARG A 86 -14.31 -11.70 -49.54
CA ARG A 86 -13.03 -11.94 -50.23
C ARG A 86 -11.88 -12.19 -49.24
N THR A 87 -10.84 -12.87 -49.73
CA THR A 87 -9.69 -13.41 -48.98
C THR A 87 -8.49 -12.46 -48.92
N GLN A 88 -7.65 -12.66 -47.90
CA GLN A 88 -6.20 -12.38 -47.80
C GLN A 88 -5.59 -11.28 -48.69
N GLU A 89 -4.91 -10.31 -48.06
CA GLU A 89 -3.44 -10.27 -48.16
C GLU A 89 -2.82 -9.53 -46.94
N SER A 90 -1.49 -9.41 -46.90
CA SER A 90 -0.71 -8.90 -45.76
C SER A 90 -0.16 -7.47 -46.02
N TRP A 91 1.00 -7.15 -45.40
CA TRP A 91 1.85 -5.95 -45.53
C TRP A 91 1.67 -4.79 -44.53
N TYR A 92 2.77 -4.52 -43.81
CA TYR A 92 3.09 -3.23 -43.19
C TYR A 92 3.45 -2.19 -44.27
N PRO A 93 3.29 -0.88 -43.99
CA PRO A 93 4.51 -0.06 -43.94
C PRO A 93 4.52 1.05 -42.86
N ALA A 94 5.71 1.60 -42.61
CA ALA A 94 5.96 2.78 -41.79
C ALA A 94 5.83 4.10 -42.61
N PRO A 95 5.69 5.28 -41.99
CA PRO A 95 5.20 6.49 -42.66
C PRO A 95 6.28 7.33 -43.36
N ARG A 96 5.88 8.11 -44.37
CA ARG A 96 6.61 9.30 -44.85
C ARG A 96 5.66 10.46 -45.19
N HIS A 97 6.22 11.66 -45.10
CA HIS A 97 5.60 12.98 -45.26
C HIS A 97 4.70 13.16 -46.50
N HIS A 98 3.79 14.13 -46.43
CA HIS A 98 3.89 15.33 -47.29
C HIS A 98 3.31 16.58 -46.61
N ARG A 99 3.64 17.77 -47.15
CA ARG A 99 3.16 19.09 -46.66
C ARG A 99 1.83 19.48 -47.31
N CYS A 100 1.07 20.38 -46.67
CA CYS A 100 0.56 21.59 -47.33
C CYS A 100 0.11 22.70 -46.34
N LEU A 101 0.33 23.96 -46.76
CA LEU A 101 -0.49 25.19 -46.64
C LEU A 101 -1.64 25.18 -45.60
N GLY A 102 -1.80 26.16 -44.69
CA GLY A 102 -2.02 27.61 -44.93
C GLY A 102 -3.53 27.91 -44.85
N SER A 103 -4.05 28.98 -44.23
CA SER A 103 -3.50 30.29 -43.83
C SER A 103 -4.14 30.83 -42.52
N VAL A 104 -3.68 31.99 -42.02
CA VAL A 104 -4.23 32.69 -40.83
C VAL A 104 -4.32 34.20 -41.15
N PRO A 105 -5.41 34.91 -40.80
CA PRO A 105 -5.51 36.37 -40.93
C PRO A 105 -4.84 37.11 -39.76
N SER A 106 -4.43 38.36 -39.98
CA SER A 106 -3.66 39.20 -39.06
C SER A 106 -4.36 40.52 -38.73
N ASP A 107 -4.07 41.08 -37.55
CA ASP A 107 -3.83 42.52 -37.30
C ASP A 107 -3.12 42.64 -35.93
N ALA A 108 -1.91 43.21 -35.82
CA ALA A 108 -1.56 44.63 -35.71
C ALA A 108 -1.68 45.17 -34.25
N ALA A 109 -0.73 45.92 -33.66
CA ALA A 109 0.49 46.53 -34.20
C ALA A 109 1.69 46.63 -33.22
N ALA A 110 2.83 47.00 -33.82
CA ALA A 110 4.07 47.69 -33.40
C ALA A 110 4.08 48.51 -32.06
N ALA A 111 5.24 48.92 -31.50
CA ALA A 111 6.57 49.16 -32.09
C ALA A 111 7.73 48.82 -31.09
N ALA A 112 8.92 48.36 -31.53
CA ALA A 112 10.15 49.11 -31.88
C ALA A 112 10.82 49.87 -30.70
N ALA A 113 12.15 49.90 -30.50
CA ALA A 113 13.32 49.35 -31.22
C ALA A 113 14.44 49.04 -30.18
N ALA A 114 15.74 48.75 -30.44
CA ALA A 114 16.60 48.70 -31.63
C ALA A 114 17.80 47.74 -31.39
N ALA A 115 18.72 47.57 -32.35
CA ALA A 115 19.98 46.82 -32.17
C ALA A 115 21.10 47.26 -33.14
N PRO A 116 22.40 47.13 -32.76
CA PRO A 116 23.53 47.08 -33.69
C PRO A 116 24.13 45.66 -33.84
N ARG A 117 25.08 45.46 -34.77
CA ARG A 117 25.51 44.14 -35.28
C ARG A 117 26.97 43.75 -34.96
N ARG A 118 27.17 42.44 -34.74
CA ARG A 118 28.33 41.58 -35.12
C ARG A 118 29.77 42.15 -35.07
N THR A 119 30.62 41.48 -34.28
CA THR A 119 32.01 41.10 -34.65
C THR A 119 32.30 39.66 -34.17
N ALA A 120 33.47 39.10 -34.53
CA ALA A 120 33.81 37.68 -34.35
C ALA A 120 34.47 37.35 -32.98
N PRO A 121 34.41 36.09 -32.51
CA PRO A 121 34.98 35.70 -31.21
C PRO A 121 36.50 35.42 -31.28
N CYS A 122 37.24 35.92 -30.28
CA CYS A 122 38.62 35.51 -30.01
C CYS A 122 38.68 34.31 -29.05
N ALA A 123 39.78 33.54 -29.08
CA ALA A 123 39.93 32.28 -28.34
C ALA A 123 41.00 32.34 -27.24
N ALA A 124 40.68 31.75 -26.08
CA ALA A 124 41.61 31.40 -25.00
C ALA A 124 41.02 30.18 -24.22
N PRO A 125 41.83 29.38 -23.49
CA PRO A 125 41.76 27.93 -23.71
C PRO A 125 41.16 27.10 -22.57
N ARG A 126 40.59 25.93 -22.94
CA ARG A 126 40.39 24.80 -22.02
C ARG A 126 41.53 23.79 -22.20
N ARG A 127 42.11 23.31 -21.10
CA ARG A 127 43.00 22.14 -21.10
C ARG A 127 42.19 20.85 -21.26
N SER A 128 42.57 20.01 -22.21
CA SER A 128 42.29 18.57 -22.19
C SER A 128 43.61 17.84 -22.43
N TYR A 129 43.90 16.83 -21.62
CA TYR A 129 45.06 15.95 -21.86
C TYR A 129 44.64 14.82 -22.81
N CYS A 130 45.47 14.55 -23.81
CA CYS A 130 45.28 13.48 -24.77
C CYS A 130 46.55 12.63 -24.81
N VAL A 131 46.41 11.31 -24.66
CA VAL A 131 47.52 10.36 -24.66
C VAL A 131 47.80 9.93 -26.10
N LYS A 132 49.04 10.10 -26.55
CA LYS A 132 49.49 9.65 -27.87
C LYS A 132 49.85 8.16 -27.88
N THR A 133 49.64 7.53 -29.03
CA THR A 133 50.08 6.15 -29.34
C THR A 133 51.23 6.16 -30.35
N GLU A 134 52.42 5.82 -29.90
CA GLU A 134 53.62 5.49 -30.68
C GLU A 134 54.33 4.36 -29.88
N GLY A 135 55.06 3.39 -30.42
CA GLY A 135 55.34 2.98 -31.80
C GLY A 135 56.28 1.77 -31.73
N ALA A 136 56.11 0.73 -32.56
CA ALA A 136 56.83 -0.53 -32.37
C ALA A 136 58.27 -0.50 -32.91
N SER A 137 59.23 -1.01 -32.13
CA SER A 137 60.56 -1.42 -32.59
C SER A 137 61.09 -2.59 -31.75
N THR A 138 61.92 -3.44 -32.36
CA THR A 138 62.44 -4.68 -31.77
C THR A 138 63.94 -4.58 -31.51
N VAL A 139 64.38 -5.03 -30.33
CA VAL A 139 65.78 -5.40 -30.04
C VAL A 139 65.76 -6.74 -29.29
N GLU A 140 66.81 -7.53 -29.46
CA GLU A 140 66.85 -8.96 -29.16
C GLU A 140 67.26 -9.29 -27.71
N LEU A 141 67.47 -10.58 -27.45
CA LEU A 141 67.79 -11.17 -26.15
C LEU A 141 69.13 -10.66 -25.60
N ASP A 142 69.26 -10.68 -24.28
CA ASP A 142 70.43 -11.32 -23.67
C ASP A 142 69.97 -12.23 -22.51
N GLU A 143 70.76 -13.25 -22.20
CA GLU A 143 70.41 -14.33 -21.26
C GLU A 143 71.42 -14.40 -20.10
N HIS A 144 71.26 -15.36 -19.17
CA HIS A 144 72.16 -15.66 -18.04
C HIS A 144 72.21 -14.58 -16.92
N LEU A 145 72.11 -14.87 -15.62
CA LEU A 145 71.84 -16.11 -14.85
C LEU A 145 70.70 -15.78 -13.81
N LYS A 146 70.26 -16.62 -12.87
CA LYS A 146 70.72 -17.91 -12.31
C LYS A 146 69.53 -18.67 -11.67
N LYS A 147 69.81 -19.83 -11.05
CA LYS A 147 68.91 -20.52 -10.11
C LYS A 147 69.21 -20.11 -8.66
N ASP A 148 68.21 -20.18 -7.79
CA ASP A 148 68.17 -21.13 -6.65
C ASP A 148 66.83 -21.03 -5.88
N GLY A 149 66.50 -22.06 -5.08
CA GLY A 149 65.42 -22.04 -4.09
C GLY A 149 63.98 -22.21 -4.62
N ALA A 150 63.37 -23.37 -4.36
CA ALA A 150 61.95 -23.60 -4.61
C ALA A 150 61.21 -23.82 -3.28
N GLU A 151 60.23 -22.97 -2.97
CA GLU A 151 59.19 -23.27 -1.98
C GLU A 151 57.86 -22.57 -2.34
N GLY A 152 56.75 -23.12 -1.85
CA GLY A 152 55.48 -23.07 -2.58
C GLY A 152 54.71 -21.74 -2.57
N ASP A 153 54.55 -21.12 -3.75
CA ASP A 153 53.51 -20.11 -3.97
C ASP A 153 52.18 -20.75 -4.43
N LYS A 154 51.08 -20.35 -3.77
CA LYS A 154 49.72 -20.78 -4.12
C LYS A 154 49.23 -19.94 -5.29
N ARG A 155 49.24 -20.50 -6.52
CA ARG A 155 48.70 -19.89 -7.75
C ARG A 155 47.51 -18.95 -7.49
N ARG A 156 47.78 -17.65 -7.41
CA ARG A 156 46.76 -16.60 -7.32
C ARG A 156 46.07 -16.51 -8.68
N ASN A 157 44.99 -17.26 -8.85
CA ASN A 157 44.27 -17.32 -10.11
C ASN A 157 43.68 -15.93 -10.44
N PRO A 158 43.98 -15.33 -11.60
CA PRO A 158 43.75 -13.91 -11.81
C PRO A 158 42.27 -13.57 -12.05
N GLY A 159 41.78 -12.57 -11.31
CA GLY A 159 40.81 -11.59 -11.83
C GLY A 159 39.39 -12.04 -12.18
N ILE A 160 38.96 -13.26 -11.86
CA ILE A 160 37.55 -13.64 -12.02
C ILE A 160 36.71 -12.82 -11.01
N LEU A 161 35.89 -11.91 -11.52
CA LEU A 161 34.85 -11.24 -10.73
C LEU A 161 33.94 -12.32 -10.11
N PRO A 162 33.76 -12.35 -8.77
CA PRO A 162 32.91 -13.36 -8.13
C PRO A 162 31.48 -13.25 -8.67
N SER A 163 30.84 -14.38 -8.97
CA SER A 163 29.49 -14.36 -9.52
C SER A 163 28.47 -13.92 -8.47
N LEU A 164 27.22 -13.64 -8.88
CA LEU A 164 26.19 -13.17 -7.96
C LEU A 164 25.90 -14.19 -6.83
N GLU A 165 26.00 -15.48 -7.12
CA GLU A 165 25.88 -16.56 -6.14
C GLU A 165 27.06 -16.60 -5.16
N ASP A 166 28.30 -16.36 -5.65
CA ASP A 166 29.49 -16.30 -4.80
C ASP A 166 29.46 -15.05 -3.91
N LEU A 167 29.04 -13.89 -4.45
CA LEU A 167 28.83 -12.66 -3.68
C LEU A 167 27.76 -12.85 -2.59
N LEU A 168 26.62 -13.46 -2.93
CA LEU A 168 25.56 -13.78 -1.97
C LEU A 168 26.04 -14.76 -0.90
N PHE A 169 26.87 -15.75 -1.25
CA PHE A 169 27.52 -16.63 -0.29
C PHE A 169 28.35 -15.82 0.70
N TYR A 170 29.26 -14.96 0.25
CA TYR A 170 30.10 -14.14 1.14
C TYR A 170 29.27 -13.18 2.02
N THR A 171 28.17 -12.62 1.51
CA THR A 171 27.23 -11.79 2.28
C THR A 171 26.58 -12.55 3.45
N VAL A 172 26.21 -13.82 3.28
CA VAL A 172 25.55 -14.62 4.33
C VAL A 172 26.57 -15.35 5.23
N ALA A 173 27.75 -15.65 4.70
CA ALA A 173 28.82 -16.32 5.42
C ALA A 173 29.53 -15.42 6.45
N GLU A 174 29.55 -14.10 6.26
CA GLU A 174 30.23 -13.15 7.17
C GLU A 174 31.70 -13.54 7.43
N GLY A 175 32.39 -14.06 6.39
CA GLY A 175 33.78 -14.51 6.46
C GLY A 175 34.00 -15.99 6.78
N GLN A 176 32.95 -16.77 7.07
CA GLN A 176 33.04 -18.21 7.32
C GLN A 176 33.23 -19.04 6.02
N GLU A 177 33.95 -20.16 6.08
CA GLU A 177 34.15 -21.05 4.91
C GLU A 177 32.91 -21.87 4.52
N LYS A 178 31.98 -22.07 5.46
CA LYS A 178 30.71 -22.78 5.28
C LYS A 178 29.57 -21.99 5.92
N ILE A 179 28.37 -22.05 5.33
CA ILE A 179 27.15 -21.46 5.89
C ILE A 179 26.30 -22.56 6.53
N PRO A 180 25.89 -22.42 7.81
CA PRO A 180 24.82 -23.24 8.37
C PRO A 180 23.48 -22.93 7.67
N ALA A 181 22.78 -23.94 7.13
CA ALA A 181 21.57 -23.72 6.35
C ALA A 181 20.45 -23.02 7.14
N HIS A 182 20.41 -23.19 8.47
CA HIS A 182 19.49 -22.45 9.33
C HIS A 182 19.77 -20.94 9.32
N LYS A 183 21.05 -20.50 9.22
CA LYS A 183 21.43 -19.08 9.15
C LYS A 183 20.90 -18.46 7.87
N PHE A 184 21.10 -19.14 6.73
CA PHE A 184 20.54 -18.73 5.44
C PHE A 184 19.00 -18.64 5.48
N LEU A 185 18.32 -19.65 6.03
CA LEU A 185 16.85 -19.66 6.12
C LEU A 185 16.30 -18.58 7.07
N THR A 186 17.01 -18.25 8.15
CA THR A 186 16.65 -17.16 9.06
C THR A 186 16.89 -15.79 8.41
N ALA A 187 18.03 -15.58 7.75
CA ALA A 187 18.31 -14.34 7.03
C ALA A 187 17.34 -14.12 5.86
N LEU A 188 16.98 -15.18 5.13
CA LEU A 188 15.94 -15.14 4.10
C LEU A 188 14.58 -14.73 4.68
N LYS A 189 14.17 -15.31 5.81
CA LYS A 189 12.93 -14.91 6.52
C LYS A 189 12.98 -13.44 7.00
N ALA A 190 14.15 -12.92 7.37
CA ALA A 190 14.31 -11.52 7.76
C ALA A 190 14.01 -10.54 6.62
N THR A 191 14.17 -10.94 5.36
CA THR A 191 13.74 -10.15 4.19
C THR A 191 12.21 -10.07 4.01
N GLY A 192 11.44 -10.86 4.77
CA GLY A 192 10.00 -11.01 4.67
C GLY A 192 9.53 -12.12 3.72
N LEU A 193 10.43 -12.74 2.95
CA LEU A 193 10.10 -13.90 2.12
C LEU A 193 9.84 -15.15 2.98
N ARG A 194 8.84 -15.94 2.57
CA ARG A 194 8.49 -17.20 3.23
C ARG A 194 9.13 -18.39 2.51
N SER A 195 9.54 -19.42 3.26
CA SER A 195 10.12 -20.66 2.70
C SER A 195 9.13 -21.54 1.91
N GLY A 196 7.87 -21.12 1.81
CA GLY A 196 6.83 -21.73 0.96
C GLY A 196 6.50 -20.88 -0.28
N ASP A 197 7.26 -19.82 -0.57
CA ASP A 197 7.08 -19.00 -1.78
C ASP A 197 7.30 -19.85 -3.04
N PRO A 198 6.32 -19.94 -3.98
CA PRO A 198 6.46 -20.70 -5.21
C PRO A 198 7.71 -20.36 -6.03
N ARG A 199 8.17 -19.10 -6.02
CA ARG A 199 9.36 -18.62 -6.76
C ARG A 199 10.68 -19.09 -6.13
N LEU A 200 10.64 -19.66 -4.92
CA LEU A 200 11.78 -20.25 -4.21
C LEU A 200 11.73 -21.79 -4.18
N LYS A 201 10.74 -22.42 -4.81
CA LYS A 201 10.51 -23.87 -4.75
C LYS A 201 11.76 -24.67 -5.10
N GLU A 202 12.40 -24.38 -6.24
CA GLU A 202 13.60 -25.07 -6.70
C GLU A 202 14.75 -24.94 -5.71
N CYS A 203 15.06 -23.73 -5.25
CA CYS A 203 16.08 -23.51 -4.21
C CYS A 203 15.77 -24.32 -2.93
N MET A 204 14.50 -24.38 -2.51
CA MET A 204 14.09 -25.12 -1.31
C MET A 204 14.14 -26.65 -1.49
N GLU A 205 13.92 -27.16 -2.71
CA GLU A 205 14.01 -28.59 -3.02
C GLU A 205 15.47 -29.04 -3.19
N ILE A 206 16.28 -28.29 -3.94
CA ILE A 206 17.73 -28.55 -4.10
C ILE A 206 18.46 -28.43 -2.76
N LEU A 207 18.07 -27.47 -1.89
CA LEU A 207 18.60 -27.34 -0.53
C LEU A 207 18.31 -28.59 0.32
N LYS A 208 17.05 -29.07 0.33
CA LYS A 208 16.66 -30.29 1.07
C LYS A 208 17.39 -31.53 0.55
N GLU A 209 17.57 -31.65 -0.77
CA GLU A 209 18.34 -32.74 -1.37
C GLU A 209 19.84 -32.68 -1.03
N THR A 210 20.40 -31.47 -1.02
CA THR A 210 21.83 -31.26 -0.76
C THR A 210 22.16 -31.57 0.70
N LEU A 211 21.35 -31.07 1.64
CA LEU A 211 21.53 -31.35 3.08
C LEU A 211 21.39 -32.85 3.43
N LYS A 212 20.58 -33.61 2.69
CA LYS A 212 20.52 -35.08 2.81
C LYS A 212 21.78 -35.82 2.33
N LYS A 213 22.65 -35.15 1.56
CA LYS A 213 23.86 -35.71 0.95
C LYS A 213 25.15 -35.22 1.63
N THR A 214 25.10 -34.12 2.39
CA THR A 214 26.19 -33.63 3.23
C THR A 214 26.31 -34.48 4.51
N PRO A 215 27.52 -34.96 4.91
CA PRO A 215 27.68 -35.77 6.13
C PRO A 215 27.25 -35.02 7.41
N ASP A 216 27.52 -33.71 7.47
CA ASP A 216 27.17 -32.84 8.60
C ASP A 216 25.66 -32.54 8.69
N GLY A 217 24.87 -32.85 7.65
CA GLY A 217 23.42 -32.57 7.53
C GLY A 217 22.98 -31.10 7.57
N VAL A 218 23.86 -30.17 7.98
CA VAL A 218 23.51 -28.80 8.40
C VAL A 218 24.25 -27.70 7.64
N THR A 219 25.43 -27.96 7.09
CA THR A 219 26.30 -26.92 6.48
C THR A 219 26.35 -26.98 4.96
N LEU A 220 26.60 -25.83 4.33
CA LEU A 220 26.81 -25.65 2.90
C LEU A 220 28.17 -24.98 2.66
N ASP A 221 29.01 -25.57 1.81
CA ASP A 221 30.14 -24.83 1.21
C ASP A 221 29.67 -23.93 0.06
N ARG A 222 30.58 -23.10 -0.48
CA ARG A 222 30.30 -22.15 -1.57
C ARG A 222 29.72 -22.81 -2.82
N HIS A 223 30.19 -23.99 -3.20
CA HIS A 223 29.74 -24.68 -4.42
C HIS A 223 28.36 -25.32 -4.23
N LEU A 224 28.12 -25.95 -3.07
CA LEU A 224 26.81 -26.47 -2.69
C LEU A 224 25.77 -25.35 -2.55
N PHE A 225 26.14 -24.23 -1.93
CA PHE A 225 25.28 -23.04 -1.84
C PHE A 225 24.92 -22.49 -3.22
N LYS A 226 25.92 -22.28 -4.09
CA LYS A 226 25.73 -21.83 -5.47
C LYS A 226 24.76 -22.71 -6.25
N LYS A 227 24.91 -24.04 -6.14
CA LYS A 227 23.99 -25.01 -6.75
C LYS A 227 22.55 -24.90 -6.21
N CYS A 228 22.36 -24.53 -4.95
CA CYS A 228 21.03 -24.32 -4.38
C CYS A 228 20.38 -23.01 -4.89
N VAL A 229 21.14 -21.91 -4.95
CA VAL A 229 20.56 -20.57 -5.23
C VAL A 229 20.43 -20.23 -6.73
N GLN A 230 21.17 -20.91 -7.62
CA GLN A 230 21.30 -20.55 -9.03
C GLN A 230 19.96 -20.28 -9.76
N SER A 231 18.94 -21.14 -9.60
CA SER A 231 17.63 -20.96 -10.27
C SER A 231 16.87 -19.71 -9.83
N ASN A 232 17.13 -19.22 -8.62
CA ASN A 232 16.34 -18.17 -7.97
C ASN A 232 17.21 -16.96 -7.57
N ILE A 233 18.45 -16.87 -8.09
CA ILE A 233 19.46 -15.89 -7.69
C ILE A 233 19.00 -14.44 -7.91
N VAL A 234 18.17 -14.16 -8.91
CA VAL A 234 17.65 -12.80 -9.16
C VAL A 234 16.79 -12.30 -7.99
N LEU A 235 15.82 -13.10 -7.56
CA LEU A 235 14.94 -12.79 -6.44
C LEU A 235 15.71 -12.72 -5.12
N LEU A 236 16.64 -13.66 -4.89
CA LEU A 236 17.50 -13.66 -3.72
C LEU A 236 18.44 -12.43 -3.71
N THR A 237 18.99 -12.03 -4.85
CA THR A 237 19.82 -10.82 -4.99
C THR A 237 19.01 -9.55 -4.73
N GLN A 238 17.72 -9.50 -5.08
CA GLN A 238 16.85 -8.39 -4.70
C GLN A 238 16.61 -8.37 -3.18
N ALA A 239 16.27 -9.52 -2.60
CA ALA A 239 15.98 -9.68 -1.17
C ALA A 239 17.17 -9.26 -0.29
N PHE A 240 18.34 -9.86 -0.50
CA PHE A 240 19.53 -9.64 0.33
C PHE A 240 20.22 -8.29 0.07
N ARG A 241 19.93 -7.62 -1.05
CA ARG A 241 20.37 -6.23 -1.31
C ARG A 241 19.31 -5.18 -0.91
N LYS A 242 18.32 -5.55 -0.10
CA LYS A 242 17.20 -4.69 0.34
C LYS A 242 16.46 -3.96 -0.79
N LYS A 243 16.41 -4.55 -2.00
CA LYS A 243 15.79 -3.92 -3.18
C LYS A 243 14.27 -4.09 -3.29
N PHE A 244 13.64 -4.71 -2.30
CA PHE A 244 12.19 -4.79 -2.21
C PHE A 244 11.58 -3.46 -1.77
N VAL A 245 10.30 -3.28 -2.09
CA VAL A 245 9.52 -2.07 -1.83
C VAL A 245 9.43 -1.70 -0.34
N ILE A 246 9.69 -2.64 0.57
CA ILE A 246 9.97 -2.36 1.98
C ILE A 246 11.35 -2.94 2.34
N PRO A 247 12.42 -2.12 2.35
CA PRO A 247 13.79 -2.53 2.68
C PRO A 247 13.95 -3.13 4.08
N ASP A 248 13.49 -2.40 5.12
CA ASP A 248 13.67 -2.76 6.54
C ASP A 248 12.45 -3.51 7.09
N PHE A 249 12.07 -4.61 6.42
CA PHE A 249 10.79 -5.30 6.63
C PHE A 249 10.50 -5.69 8.09
N GLN A 250 11.50 -6.15 8.85
CA GLN A 250 11.32 -6.50 10.27
C GLN A 250 10.83 -5.31 11.10
N SER A 251 11.44 -4.14 10.93
CA SER A 251 11.03 -2.91 11.65
C SER A 251 9.62 -2.50 11.25
N PHE A 252 9.29 -2.55 9.95
CA PHE A 252 7.93 -2.32 9.46
C PHE A 252 6.92 -3.29 10.11
N THR A 253 7.23 -4.60 10.19
CA THR A 253 6.32 -5.58 10.79
C THR A 253 6.08 -5.34 12.29
N SER A 254 7.08 -4.91 13.05
CA SER A 254 6.90 -4.58 14.47
C SER A 254 5.98 -3.38 14.71
N HIS A 255 5.88 -2.44 13.76
CA HIS A 255 4.85 -1.39 13.81
C HIS A 255 3.46 -1.95 13.48
N ILE A 256 3.34 -2.87 12.50
CA ILE A 256 2.07 -3.55 12.20
C ILE A 256 1.55 -4.34 13.41
N ASP A 257 2.43 -4.98 14.19
CA ASP A 257 2.07 -5.68 15.43
C ASP A 257 1.49 -4.71 16.47
N GLN A 258 2.06 -3.50 16.61
CA GLN A 258 1.55 -2.46 17.50
C GLN A 258 0.19 -1.93 17.06
N LEU A 259 -0.01 -1.70 15.75
CA LEU A 259 -1.30 -1.30 15.19
C LEU A 259 -2.38 -2.38 15.38
N TYR A 260 -1.99 -3.65 15.22
CA TYR A 260 -2.86 -4.80 15.47
C TYR A 260 -3.33 -4.84 16.93
N GLU A 261 -2.42 -4.75 17.91
CA GLU A 261 -2.76 -4.74 19.34
C GLU A 261 -3.52 -3.48 19.76
N LYS A 262 -3.26 -2.31 19.16
CA LYS A 262 -4.08 -1.09 19.37
C LYS A 262 -5.54 -1.32 18.97
N ALA A 263 -5.78 -1.84 17.76
CA ALA A 263 -7.14 -2.10 17.25
C ALA A 263 -7.86 -3.26 17.97
N LYS A 264 -7.12 -4.28 18.43
CA LYS A 264 -7.62 -5.44 19.19
C LYS A 264 -8.41 -5.06 20.45
N ASN A 265 -7.98 -3.99 21.13
CA ASN A 265 -8.60 -3.49 22.36
C ASN A 265 -10.00 -2.88 22.15
N LEU A 266 -10.44 -2.68 20.91
CA LEU A 266 -11.82 -2.31 20.63
C LEU A 266 -12.75 -3.53 20.75
N SER A 267 -13.76 -3.42 21.61
CA SER A 267 -14.82 -4.41 21.85
C SER A 267 -16.19 -3.99 21.29
N GLY A 268 -16.24 -2.88 20.52
CA GLY A 268 -17.46 -2.35 19.93
C GLY A 268 -17.85 -3.03 18.60
N GLY A 269 -19.12 -2.89 18.24
CA GLY A 269 -19.71 -3.45 17.02
C GLY A 269 -20.69 -4.59 17.29
N GLN A 270 -21.26 -5.16 16.23
CA GLN A 270 -22.15 -6.32 16.30
C GLN A 270 -21.81 -7.31 15.17
N VAL A 271 -21.73 -8.61 15.49
CA VAL A 271 -21.53 -9.66 14.48
C VAL A 271 -22.80 -9.75 13.62
N ALA A 272 -22.64 -9.88 12.30
CA ALA A 272 -23.77 -10.02 11.39
C ALA A 272 -24.57 -11.31 11.69
N ASP A 273 -25.83 -11.16 12.09
CA ASP A 273 -26.70 -12.23 12.58
C ASP A 273 -27.83 -12.63 11.62
N TYR A 274 -28.06 -11.85 10.56
CA TYR A 274 -29.11 -12.06 9.55
C TYR A 274 -29.07 -13.43 8.84
N ILE A 275 -27.93 -14.15 8.91
CA ILE A 275 -27.83 -15.57 8.59
C ILE A 275 -27.04 -16.33 9.68
N PRO A 276 -27.44 -17.58 10.01
CA PRO A 276 -26.88 -18.33 11.13
C PRO A 276 -25.43 -18.83 10.91
N GLN A 277 -24.82 -18.60 9.74
CA GLN A 277 -23.42 -18.92 9.45
C GLN A 277 -22.50 -17.76 9.84
N LEU A 278 -22.94 -16.51 9.72
CA LEU A 278 -22.18 -15.34 10.17
C LEU A 278 -22.28 -15.18 11.69
N ALA A 279 -23.47 -15.44 12.27
CA ALA A 279 -23.72 -15.44 13.71
C ALA A 279 -22.86 -16.43 14.53
N LYS A 280 -22.16 -17.38 13.88
CA LYS A 280 -21.29 -18.37 14.52
C LYS A 280 -19.86 -17.89 14.77
N PHE A 281 -19.42 -16.82 14.14
CA PHE A 281 -18.07 -16.30 14.37
C PHE A 281 -18.02 -15.54 15.70
N SER A 282 -17.03 -15.84 16.54
CA SER A 282 -16.83 -15.11 17.80
C SER A 282 -16.50 -13.64 17.52
N PRO A 283 -17.07 -12.68 18.28
CA PRO A 283 -16.71 -11.27 18.16
C PRO A 283 -15.24 -11.00 18.52
N ASP A 284 -14.59 -11.90 19.28
CA ASP A 284 -13.21 -11.72 19.70
C ASP A 284 -12.20 -11.88 18.56
N LEU A 285 -12.56 -12.59 17.49
CA LEU A 285 -11.68 -12.92 16.37
C LEU A 285 -11.11 -11.65 15.71
N TRP A 286 -9.79 -11.60 15.55
CA TRP A 286 -9.09 -10.48 14.94
C TRP A 286 -7.87 -10.98 14.17
N ALA A 287 -7.74 -10.55 12.92
CA ALA A 287 -6.65 -10.96 12.05
C ALA A 287 -6.24 -9.85 11.08
N VAL A 288 -4.93 -9.69 10.90
CA VAL A 288 -4.33 -8.83 9.88
C VAL A 288 -3.28 -9.63 9.12
N SER A 289 -3.36 -9.64 7.79
CA SER A 289 -2.32 -10.18 6.92
C SER A 289 -1.95 -9.17 5.84
N LEU A 290 -0.66 -9.10 5.50
CA LEU A 290 -0.14 -8.28 4.42
C LEU A 290 0.77 -9.08 3.48
N CYS A 291 0.80 -8.65 2.23
CA CYS A 291 1.69 -9.16 1.18
C CYS A 291 2.17 -7.98 0.33
N THR A 292 3.49 -7.77 0.23
CA THR A 292 4.05 -6.71 -0.64
C THR A 292 4.03 -7.14 -2.11
N VAL A 293 4.20 -6.19 -3.03
CA VAL A 293 4.29 -6.49 -4.47
C VAL A 293 5.49 -7.39 -4.83
N ASP A 294 6.52 -7.43 -3.98
CA ASP A 294 7.66 -8.35 -4.07
C ASP A 294 7.41 -9.72 -3.43
N GLY A 295 6.29 -9.90 -2.72
CA GLY A 295 5.92 -11.14 -2.02
C GLY A 295 6.45 -11.28 -0.59
N GLN A 296 6.90 -10.19 0.04
CA GLN A 296 7.20 -10.17 1.48
C GLN A 296 5.88 -10.25 2.27
N ARG A 297 5.79 -11.09 3.30
CA ARG A 297 4.50 -11.42 3.95
C ARG A 297 4.56 -11.47 5.47
N HIS A 298 3.61 -10.80 6.11
CA HIS A 298 3.41 -10.78 7.57
C HIS A 298 1.95 -11.05 7.95
N THR A 299 1.76 -11.53 9.17
CA THR A 299 0.49 -12.09 9.66
C THR A 299 0.40 -12.02 11.18
N VAL A 300 -0.67 -11.42 11.69
CA VAL A 300 -0.93 -11.25 13.13
C VAL A 300 -2.37 -11.64 13.45
N GLY A 301 -2.60 -12.40 14.52
CA GLY A 301 -3.92 -12.89 14.91
C GLY A 301 -4.44 -14.08 14.11
N ASP A 302 -5.77 -14.22 14.06
CA ASP A 302 -6.54 -15.40 13.59
C ASP A 302 -6.50 -15.65 12.06
N THR A 303 -5.40 -15.25 11.42
CA THR A 303 -5.20 -15.13 9.96
C THR A 303 -5.48 -16.39 9.13
N LYS A 304 -5.50 -17.58 9.76
CA LYS A 304 -5.73 -18.88 9.13
C LYS A 304 -7.18 -19.38 9.20
N VAL A 305 -8.04 -18.71 9.95
CA VAL A 305 -9.47 -19.08 10.00
C VAL A 305 -10.12 -18.75 8.64
N PRO A 306 -10.82 -19.70 8.00
CA PRO A 306 -11.53 -19.43 6.76
C PRO A 306 -12.82 -18.64 7.03
N PHE A 307 -13.10 -17.63 6.20
CA PHE A 307 -14.33 -16.85 6.24
C PHE A 307 -14.82 -16.52 4.82
N CYS A 308 -16.12 -16.26 4.68
CA CYS A 308 -16.73 -15.92 3.39
C CYS A 308 -16.36 -14.48 2.97
N LEU A 309 -15.86 -14.28 1.75
CA LEU A 309 -15.50 -12.96 1.21
C LEU A 309 -16.67 -11.96 1.24
N GLN A 310 -17.90 -12.44 1.07
CA GLN A 310 -19.09 -11.58 0.95
C GLN A 310 -18.88 -10.47 -0.09
N SER A 311 -19.15 -9.19 0.25
CA SER A 311 -18.97 -8.07 -0.69
C SER A 311 -17.51 -7.80 -1.10
N CYS A 312 -16.50 -8.38 -0.43
CA CYS A 312 -15.09 -8.27 -0.83
C CYS A 312 -14.81 -8.97 -2.18
N VAL A 313 -15.70 -9.85 -2.65
CA VAL A 313 -15.56 -10.50 -3.97
C VAL A 313 -15.93 -9.57 -5.14
N LYS A 314 -16.66 -8.47 -4.90
CA LYS A 314 -17.21 -7.60 -5.96
C LYS A 314 -16.14 -6.91 -6.84
N PRO A 315 -15.06 -6.32 -6.27
CA PRO A 315 -13.95 -5.79 -7.06
C PRO A 315 -13.31 -6.88 -7.93
N LEU A 316 -13.19 -8.11 -7.40
CA LEU A 316 -12.56 -9.23 -8.08
C LEU A 316 -13.41 -9.73 -9.26
N LYS A 317 -14.74 -9.83 -9.09
CA LYS A 317 -15.70 -10.09 -10.18
C LYS A 317 -15.61 -9.05 -11.29
N TYR A 318 -15.59 -7.76 -10.91
CA TYR A 318 -15.52 -6.65 -11.86
C TYR A 318 -14.18 -6.64 -12.61
N ALA A 319 -13.07 -6.90 -11.92
CA ALA A 319 -11.75 -7.03 -12.55
C ALA A 319 -11.71 -8.14 -13.61
N VAL A 320 -12.32 -9.30 -13.34
CA VAL A 320 -12.48 -10.37 -14.35
C VAL A 320 -13.37 -9.92 -15.51
N ALA A 321 -14.52 -9.27 -15.25
CA ALA A 321 -15.40 -8.80 -16.33
C ALA A 321 -14.73 -7.76 -17.25
N VAL A 322 -13.92 -6.84 -16.71
CA VAL A 322 -13.15 -5.87 -17.51
C VAL A 322 -11.92 -6.51 -18.15
N HIS A 323 -11.37 -7.57 -17.58
CA HIS A 323 -10.29 -8.35 -18.20
C HIS A 323 -10.78 -9.12 -19.44
N ASP A 324 -11.96 -9.74 -19.36
CA ASP A 324 -12.58 -10.51 -20.44
C ASP A 324 -13.07 -9.61 -21.59
N HIS A 325 -13.65 -8.43 -21.29
CA HIS A 325 -14.42 -7.63 -22.26
C HIS A 325 -13.98 -6.17 -22.44
N GLY A 326 -13.00 -5.68 -21.66
CA GLY A 326 -12.57 -4.27 -21.68
C GLY A 326 -13.52 -3.29 -20.98
N THR A 327 -13.04 -2.06 -20.74
CA THR A 327 -13.78 -1.03 -19.98
C THR A 327 -15.12 -0.65 -20.64
N GLU A 328 -15.13 -0.43 -21.96
CA GLU A 328 -16.28 0.17 -22.65
C GLU A 328 -17.49 -0.77 -22.65
N TYR A 329 -17.27 -2.06 -22.90
CA TYR A 329 -18.35 -3.06 -22.91
C TYR A 329 -18.94 -3.27 -21.51
N VAL A 330 -18.14 -3.32 -20.45
CA VAL A 330 -18.67 -3.45 -19.07
C VAL A 330 -19.47 -2.20 -18.66
N HIS A 331 -19.02 -1.02 -19.07
CA HIS A 331 -19.66 0.25 -18.70
C HIS A 331 -20.79 0.71 -19.63
N SER A 332 -21.11 -0.03 -20.69
CA SER A 332 -22.40 0.14 -21.37
C SER A 332 -23.57 -0.35 -20.49
N PHE A 333 -23.32 -1.25 -19.53
CA PHE A 333 -24.33 -1.81 -18.61
C PHE A 333 -24.24 -1.33 -17.15
N ILE A 334 -23.13 -0.69 -16.74
CA ILE A 334 -22.87 -0.29 -15.35
C ILE A 334 -22.24 1.11 -15.31
N GLY A 335 -22.68 1.98 -14.41
CA GLY A 335 -22.06 3.27 -14.15
C GLY A 335 -20.67 3.19 -13.50
N LYS A 336 -20.11 4.35 -13.18
CA LYS A 336 -18.78 4.52 -12.55
C LYS A 336 -18.82 5.29 -11.22
N GLU A 337 -19.99 5.78 -10.82
CA GLU A 337 -20.13 6.81 -9.80
C GLU A 337 -20.66 6.26 -8.47
N PRO A 338 -20.36 6.90 -7.33
CA PRO A 338 -21.00 6.60 -6.05
C PRO A 338 -22.51 6.87 -6.14
N SER A 339 -23.31 6.07 -5.44
CA SER A 339 -24.79 6.18 -5.48
C SER A 339 -25.35 7.37 -4.70
N GLY A 340 -24.59 7.95 -3.76
CA GLY A 340 -25.10 8.93 -2.78
C GLY A 340 -26.18 8.38 -1.83
N LEU A 341 -26.53 7.10 -1.95
CA LEU A 341 -27.71 6.47 -1.37
C LEU A 341 -27.36 5.11 -0.77
N ARG A 342 -28.05 4.75 0.33
CA ARG A 342 -27.79 3.55 1.14
C ARG A 342 -27.68 2.28 0.30
N PHE A 343 -26.60 1.51 0.50
CA PHE A 343 -26.20 0.37 -0.34
C PHE A 343 -27.26 -0.75 -0.53
N ASN A 344 -28.27 -0.85 0.33
CA ASN A 344 -29.30 -1.89 0.30
C ASN A 344 -30.50 -1.59 -0.63
N LYS A 345 -30.63 -0.37 -1.19
CA LYS A 345 -31.69 -0.08 -2.17
C LYS A 345 -31.23 -0.35 -3.59
N LEU A 346 -32.02 -1.12 -4.35
CA LEU A 346 -31.81 -1.36 -5.78
C LEU A 346 -32.28 -0.14 -6.59
N PHE A 347 -31.41 0.86 -6.74
CA PHE A 347 -31.62 1.99 -7.63
C PHE A 347 -30.72 1.90 -8.88
N LEU A 348 -31.23 2.48 -9.96
CA LEU A 348 -30.50 2.77 -11.19
C LEU A 348 -30.18 4.27 -11.22
N ASN A 349 -29.18 4.66 -12.01
CA ASN A 349 -28.93 6.05 -12.34
C ASN A 349 -29.86 6.55 -13.47
N GLU A 350 -29.64 7.78 -13.92
CA GLU A 350 -30.40 8.43 -14.99
C GLU A 350 -30.25 7.74 -16.37
N ASP A 351 -29.27 6.84 -16.54
CA ASP A 351 -29.09 6.00 -17.74
C ASP A 351 -29.78 4.62 -17.66
N ASP A 352 -30.63 4.37 -16.65
CA ASP A 352 -31.18 3.04 -16.30
C ASP A 352 -30.10 1.96 -15.98
N LYS A 353 -28.92 2.37 -15.48
CA LYS A 353 -27.81 1.46 -15.11
C LYS A 353 -27.55 1.45 -13.60
N PRO A 354 -27.07 0.35 -13.01
CA PRO A 354 -26.56 0.37 -11.64
C PRO A 354 -25.39 1.34 -11.50
N HIS A 355 -25.39 2.19 -10.47
CA HIS A 355 -24.42 3.29 -10.30
C HIS A 355 -22.93 2.87 -10.43
N ASN A 356 -22.56 1.71 -9.86
CA ASN A 356 -21.20 1.17 -9.85
C ASN A 356 -21.21 -0.34 -9.55
N PRO A 357 -20.12 -1.10 -9.78
CA PRO A 357 -20.04 -2.54 -9.50
C PRO A 357 -19.92 -2.92 -8.01
N MET A 358 -19.77 -1.96 -7.09
CA MET A 358 -19.56 -2.24 -5.66
C MET A 358 -20.89 -2.39 -4.88
N VAL A 359 -21.96 -1.75 -5.35
CA VAL A 359 -23.34 -2.02 -4.91
C VAL A 359 -23.87 -3.34 -5.49
N ASN A 360 -24.89 -3.92 -4.85
CA ASN A 360 -25.43 -5.24 -5.23
C ASN A 360 -25.89 -5.25 -6.70
N ALA A 361 -26.65 -4.23 -7.14
CA ALA A 361 -27.16 -4.13 -8.50
C ALA A 361 -26.05 -4.23 -9.58
N GLY A 362 -24.93 -3.53 -9.40
CA GLY A 362 -23.81 -3.59 -10.35
C GLY A 362 -23.02 -4.90 -10.27
N ALA A 363 -22.90 -5.50 -9.08
CA ALA A 363 -22.28 -6.81 -8.91
C ALA A 363 -23.10 -7.94 -9.56
N ILE A 364 -24.44 -7.83 -9.57
CA ILE A 364 -25.35 -8.73 -10.30
C ILE A 364 -25.10 -8.64 -11.80
N VAL A 365 -24.96 -7.42 -12.36
CA VAL A 365 -24.64 -7.21 -13.79
C VAL A 365 -23.22 -7.67 -14.13
N CYS A 366 -22.20 -7.39 -13.31
CA CYS A 366 -20.87 -7.99 -13.49
C CYS A 366 -20.95 -9.52 -13.55
N THR A 367 -21.80 -10.11 -12.71
CA THR A 367 -22.01 -11.55 -12.65
C THR A 367 -22.79 -12.08 -13.86
N SER A 368 -23.56 -11.28 -14.61
CA SER A 368 -24.18 -11.73 -15.87
C SER A 368 -23.21 -11.69 -17.06
N LEU A 369 -22.29 -10.71 -17.09
CA LEU A 369 -21.32 -10.52 -18.19
C LEU A 369 -20.22 -11.60 -18.23
N ILE A 370 -19.84 -12.20 -17.10
CA ILE A 370 -18.78 -13.23 -17.05
C ILE A 370 -19.21 -14.50 -17.81
N GLN A 371 -18.40 -14.88 -18.81
CA GLN A 371 -18.50 -16.12 -19.60
C GLN A 371 -19.91 -16.42 -20.13
N GLN A 372 -20.56 -15.42 -20.75
CA GLN A 372 -22.02 -15.35 -21.01
C GLN A 372 -22.68 -16.65 -21.52
N THR A 373 -22.05 -17.38 -22.43
CA THR A 373 -22.59 -18.62 -23.04
C THR A 373 -22.51 -19.87 -22.16
N ALA A 374 -21.63 -19.92 -21.15
CA ALA A 374 -21.35 -21.12 -20.36
C ALA A 374 -22.40 -21.42 -19.28
N SER A 375 -22.37 -22.62 -18.68
CA SER A 375 -23.25 -22.99 -17.57
C SER A 375 -22.88 -22.31 -16.24
N ASN A 376 -23.78 -22.36 -15.26
CA ASN A 376 -23.52 -21.84 -13.90
C ASN A 376 -22.53 -22.68 -13.07
N ALA A 377 -22.07 -23.82 -13.58
CA ALA A 377 -20.94 -24.57 -13.04
C ALA A 377 -19.63 -23.99 -13.59
N GLU A 378 -19.46 -24.01 -14.92
CA GLU A 378 -18.28 -23.48 -15.62
C GLU A 378 -18.01 -22.01 -15.27
N LYS A 379 -19.05 -21.17 -15.19
CA LYS A 379 -18.96 -19.76 -14.75
C LYS A 379 -18.42 -19.61 -13.32
N PHE A 380 -18.69 -20.57 -12.44
CA PHE A 380 -18.17 -20.58 -11.07
C PHE A 380 -16.72 -21.06 -11.04
N ASP A 381 -16.41 -22.14 -11.75
CA ASP A 381 -15.05 -22.70 -11.82
C ASP A 381 -14.08 -21.73 -12.50
N TYR A 382 -14.54 -20.98 -13.51
CA TYR A 382 -13.81 -19.89 -14.15
C TYR A 382 -13.41 -18.81 -13.14
N VAL A 383 -14.37 -18.25 -12.38
CA VAL A 383 -14.09 -17.23 -11.35
C VAL A 383 -13.19 -17.80 -10.25
N MET A 384 -13.42 -19.05 -9.81
CA MET A 384 -12.55 -19.72 -8.84
C MET A 384 -11.12 -19.92 -9.36
N SER A 385 -10.92 -20.12 -10.67
CA SER A 385 -9.58 -20.21 -11.26
C SER A 385 -8.84 -18.87 -11.19
N PHE A 386 -9.52 -17.75 -11.51
CA PHE A 386 -8.94 -16.41 -11.36
C PHE A 386 -8.62 -16.09 -9.90
N LEU A 387 -9.52 -16.38 -8.96
CA LEU A 387 -9.27 -16.14 -7.54
C LEU A 387 -8.10 -16.98 -7.00
N LYS A 388 -7.97 -18.24 -7.41
CA LYS A 388 -6.80 -19.08 -7.06
C LYS A 388 -5.51 -18.50 -7.61
N LYS A 389 -5.49 -18.04 -8.87
CA LYS A 389 -4.33 -17.35 -9.46
C LYS A 389 -3.98 -16.06 -8.72
N MET A 390 -4.97 -15.22 -8.39
CA MET A 390 -4.77 -14.00 -7.59
C MET A 390 -4.25 -14.30 -6.17
N ALA A 391 -4.62 -15.45 -5.59
CA ALA A 391 -4.12 -15.93 -4.31
C ALA A 391 -2.80 -16.72 -4.40
N GLY A 392 -2.15 -16.81 -5.57
CA GLY A 392 -0.93 -17.59 -5.77
C GLY A 392 -1.08 -19.10 -5.51
N ASN A 393 -2.30 -19.63 -5.71
CA ASN A 393 -2.76 -20.99 -5.40
C ASN A 393 -2.88 -21.32 -3.91
N GLU A 394 -2.99 -20.32 -3.03
CA GLU A 394 -3.39 -20.53 -1.63
C GLU A 394 -4.90 -20.81 -1.47
N TYR A 395 -5.37 -20.90 -0.23
CA TYR A 395 -6.74 -21.32 0.09
C TYR A 395 -7.80 -20.39 -0.50
N VAL A 396 -8.60 -20.95 -1.42
CA VAL A 396 -9.85 -20.38 -1.95
C VAL A 396 -10.91 -21.48 -1.93
N GLY A 397 -11.78 -21.43 -0.93
CA GLY A 397 -12.84 -22.41 -0.63
C GLY A 397 -14.25 -21.93 -1.02
N PHE A 398 -15.28 -22.62 -0.54
CA PHE A 398 -16.67 -22.29 -0.81
C PHE A 398 -17.61 -22.89 0.24
N SER A 399 -18.33 -22.04 0.97
CA SER A 399 -19.30 -22.45 1.96
C SER A 399 -20.65 -22.71 1.32
N ASN A 400 -20.95 -23.98 1.02
CA ASN A 400 -22.31 -24.35 0.64
C ASN A 400 -23.31 -23.98 1.75
N ALA A 401 -22.92 -24.06 3.02
CA ALA A 401 -23.78 -23.69 4.15
C ALA A 401 -24.16 -22.19 4.10
N THR A 402 -23.20 -21.28 3.91
CA THR A 402 -23.49 -19.85 3.76
C THR A 402 -24.31 -19.61 2.48
N PHE A 403 -23.99 -20.28 1.37
CA PHE A 403 -24.77 -20.16 0.14
C PHE A 403 -26.25 -20.58 0.30
N GLN A 404 -26.54 -21.65 1.04
CA GLN A 404 -27.94 -22.05 1.27
C GLN A 404 -28.71 -20.99 2.06
N SER A 405 -28.17 -20.50 3.18
CA SER A 405 -28.91 -19.52 3.99
C SER A 405 -28.94 -18.12 3.38
N GLU A 406 -27.91 -17.69 2.63
CA GLU A 406 -27.98 -16.49 1.76
C GLU A 406 -29.03 -16.60 0.65
N ARG A 407 -29.38 -17.82 0.25
CA ARG A 407 -30.45 -18.13 -0.72
C ARG A 407 -31.82 -18.20 -0.06
N GLU A 408 -31.90 -18.69 1.17
CA GLU A 408 -33.13 -18.80 1.96
C GLU A 408 -33.57 -17.44 2.53
N SER A 409 -32.62 -16.57 2.92
CA SER A 409 -32.86 -15.19 3.37
C SER A 409 -32.97 -14.19 2.20
N GLY A 410 -32.96 -14.66 0.94
CA GLY A 410 -33.06 -13.84 -0.26
C GLY A 410 -34.51 -13.64 -0.70
N ASP A 411 -35.01 -12.41 -0.58
CA ASP A 411 -36.44 -12.10 -0.79
C ASP A 411 -36.99 -12.41 -2.19
N ARG A 412 -38.30 -12.69 -2.25
CA ARG A 412 -39.00 -13.44 -3.32
C ARG A 412 -39.13 -12.77 -4.71
N ASN A 413 -38.35 -11.74 -5.05
CA ASN A 413 -38.54 -10.95 -6.28
C ASN A 413 -37.85 -11.53 -7.52
N PHE A 414 -38.47 -11.39 -8.70
CA PHE A 414 -38.10 -12.04 -9.98
C PHE A 414 -36.62 -11.92 -10.43
N ALA A 415 -35.86 -10.94 -9.91
CA ALA A 415 -34.41 -10.82 -10.10
C ALA A 415 -33.58 -11.98 -9.48
N ILE A 416 -34.22 -12.85 -8.67
CA ILE A 416 -33.67 -14.06 -8.04
C ILE A 416 -32.60 -14.78 -8.88
N GLY A 417 -32.82 -15.00 -10.19
CA GLY A 417 -31.91 -15.81 -11.01
C GLY A 417 -30.47 -15.29 -11.02
N TYR A 418 -30.28 -13.98 -11.20
CA TYR A 418 -28.94 -13.37 -11.17
C TYR A 418 -28.54 -12.95 -9.74
N TYR A 419 -29.49 -12.61 -8.87
CA TYR A 419 -29.24 -12.31 -7.45
C TYR A 419 -28.62 -13.51 -6.71
N LEU A 420 -29.19 -14.70 -6.86
CA LEU A 420 -28.64 -15.94 -6.29
C LEU A 420 -27.29 -16.32 -6.91
N LYS A 421 -27.06 -15.98 -8.18
CA LYS A 421 -25.76 -16.15 -8.84
C LYS A 421 -24.70 -15.21 -8.25
N GLU A 422 -25.06 -13.97 -7.90
CA GLU A 422 -24.19 -13.07 -7.14
C GLU A 422 -23.86 -13.68 -5.77
N LYS A 423 -24.88 -14.13 -5.02
CA LYS A 423 -24.78 -14.72 -3.68
C LYS A 423 -23.93 -16.00 -3.65
N LYS A 424 -24.01 -16.88 -4.66
CA LYS A 424 -23.10 -18.06 -4.78
C LYS A 424 -21.63 -17.62 -4.72
N LEU A 425 -21.28 -16.56 -5.42
CA LEU A 425 -19.91 -16.05 -5.43
C LEU A 425 -19.56 -15.24 -4.16
N CYS A 426 -20.53 -14.77 -3.38
CA CYS A 426 -20.31 -14.14 -2.08
C CYS A 426 -19.98 -15.16 -0.96
N ALA A 427 -20.40 -16.43 -1.13
CA ALA A 427 -20.09 -17.55 -0.24
C ALA A 427 -18.74 -18.24 -0.54
N ILE A 428 -17.88 -17.64 -1.37
CA ILE A 428 -16.50 -18.07 -1.58
C ILE A 428 -15.69 -17.78 -0.31
N GLU A 429 -14.89 -18.74 0.14
CA GLU A 429 -14.12 -18.66 1.38
C GLU A 429 -12.65 -18.36 1.12
N VAL A 430 -12.04 -17.57 2.00
CA VAL A 430 -10.61 -17.24 2.00
C VAL A 430 -10.09 -17.25 3.43
N THR A 431 -8.77 -17.27 3.60
CA THR A 431 -8.12 -16.87 4.84
C THR A 431 -7.61 -15.43 4.69
N CYS A 432 -7.18 -14.78 5.78
CA CYS A 432 -6.51 -13.48 5.64
C CYS A 432 -5.21 -13.63 4.83
N GLU A 433 -4.52 -14.76 5.01
CA GLU A 433 -3.27 -15.06 4.31
C GLU A 433 -3.43 -15.10 2.78
N SER A 434 -4.48 -15.75 2.26
CA SER A 434 -4.70 -15.85 0.81
C SER A 434 -5.32 -14.56 0.23
N ALA A 435 -6.19 -13.89 0.98
CA ALA A 435 -6.82 -12.65 0.53
C ALA A 435 -5.85 -11.44 0.51
N SER A 436 -4.82 -11.40 1.37
CA SER A 436 -3.78 -10.38 1.27
C SER A 436 -2.95 -10.52 0.00
N VAL A 437 -2.74 -11.75 -0.51
CA VAL A 437 -2.13 -12.02 -1.82
C VAL A 437 -3.04 -11.60 -2.98
N MET A 438 -4.37 -11.78 -2.86
CA MET A 438 -5.32 -11.24 -3.84
C MET A 438 -5.26 -9.70 -3.92
N ALA A 439 -5.25 -9.03 -2.76
CA ALA A 439 -5.08 -7.58 -2.68
C ALA A 439 -3.72 -7.13 -3.26
N ALA A 440 -2.65 -7.90 -3.02
CA ALA A 440 -1.32 -7.58 -3.51
C ALA A 440 -1.18 -7.80 -5.03
N THR A 441 -1.96 -8.73 -5.61
CA THR A 441 -2.10 -8.87 -7.07
C THR A 441 -2.73 -7.62 -7.69
N LEU A 442 -3.67 -6.95 -7.01
CA LEU A 442 -4.18 -5.65 -7.43
C LEU A 442 -3.15 -4.53 -7.20
N ALA A 443 -2.42 -4.55 -6.08
CA ALA A 443 -1.32 -3.60 -5.81
C ALA A 443 -0.23 -3.65 -6.90
N ASN A 444 0.03 -4.84 -7.44
CA ASN A 444 1.08 -5.15 -8.42
C ASN A 444 0.57 -5.14 -9.88
N GLY A 445 -0.42 -4.31 -10.21
CA GLY A 445 -0.89 -4.10 -11.59
C GLY A 445 -1.45 -5.35 -12.29
N GLY A 446 -1.92 -6.34 -11.53
CA GLY A 446 -2.48 -7.59 -12.04
C GLY A 446 -1.51 -8.77 -12.10
N ILE A 447 -0.30 -8.64 -11.57
CA ILE A 447 0.70 -9.72 -11.49
C ILE A 447 0.70 -10.29 -10.07
N CYS A 448 0.51 -11.61 -9.91
CA CYS A 448 0.52 -12.21 -8.58
C CYS A 448 1.93 -12.18 -7.98
N PRO A 449 2.15 -11.55 -6.81
CA PRO A 449 3.50 -11.27 -6.31
C PRO A 449 4.31 -12.53 -5.99
N ILE A 450 3.64 -13.59 -5.51
CA ILE A 450 4.29 -14.85 -5.11
C ILE A 450 4.39 -15.90 -6.23
N THR A 451 3.96 -15.59 -7.46
CA THR A 451 4.14 -16.50 -8.63
C THR A 451 4.76 -15.83 -9.85
N GLY A 452 4.61 -14.50 -9.99
CA GLY A 452 4.97 -13.78 -11.22
C GLY A 452 3.96 -13.93 -12.37
N GLU A 453 2.85 -14.66 -12.17
CA GLU A 453 1.82 -14.82 -13.19
C GLU A 453 1.04 -13.51 -13.39
N ARG A 454 0.87 -13.07 -14.65
CA ARG A 454 -0.10 -12.01 -14.99
C ARG A 454 -1.50 -12.61 -14.97
N VAL A 455 -2.27 -12.28 -13.93
CA VAL A 455 -3.63 -12.77 -13.70
C VAL A 455 -4.69 -11.81 -14.28
N LEU A 456 -4.39 -10.51 -14.36
CA LEU A 456 -5.33 -9.48 -14.82
C LEU A 456 -4.65 -8.49 -15.78
N SER A 457 -5.47 -7.79 -16.58
CA SER A 457 -5.02 -6.65 -17.37
C SER A 457 -4.83 -5.41 -16.48
N PRO A 458 -3.78 -4.58 -16.70
CA PRO A 458 -3.57 -3.36 -15.90
C PRO A 458 -4.74 -2.37 -15.94
N GLU A 459 -5.49 -2.34 -17.06
CA GLU A 459 -6.73 -1.57 -17.23
C GLU A 459 -7.80 -1.98 -16.21
N ALA A 460 -8.11 -3.28 -16.14
CA ALA A 460 -9.09 -3.81 -15.19
C ALA A 460 -8.69 -3.50 -13.75
N VAL A 461 -7.40 -3.66 -13.41
CA VAL A 461 -6.87 -3.37 -12.07
C VAL A 461 -6.98 -1.89 -11.73
N ARG A 462 -6.54 -0.99 -12.62
CA ARG A 462 -6.66 0.47 -12.43
C ARG A 462 -8.11 0.87 -12.13
N ASN A 463 -9.04 0.46 -12.98
CA ASN A 463 -10.45 0.83 -12.82
C ASN A 463 -11.05 0.23 -11.53
N THR A 464 -10.66 -1.00 -11.19
CA THR A 464 -11.08 -1.67 -9.95
C THR A 464 -10.63 -0.87 -8.72
N LEU A 465 -9.39 -0.39 -8.71
CA LEU A 465 -8.85 0.43 -7.62
C LEU A 465 -9.53 1.81 -7.54
N SER A 466 -9.81 2.46 -8.67
CA SER A 466 -10.59 3.71 -8.69
C SER A 466 -11.98 3.54 -8.05
N LEU A 467 -12.67 2.45 -8.38
CA LEU A 467 -14.01 2.17 -7.85
C LEU A 467 -13.99 1.63 -6.41
N MET A 468 -12.91 0.98 -5.98
CA MET A 468 -12.65 0.63 -4.58
C MET A 468 -12.37 1.87 -3.72
N HIS A 469 -11.75 2.92 -4.29
CA HIS A 469 -11.53 4.19 -3.59
C HIS A 469 -12.86 4.95 -3.39
N SER A 470 -13.68 5.13 -4.43
CA SER A 470 -14.91 5.93 -4.33
C SER A 470 -16.14 5.20 -3.78
N CYS A 471 -16.24 3.87 -3.95
CA CYS A 471 -17.45 3.08 -3.67
C CYS A 471 -17.20 1.85 -2.76
N GLY A 472 -16.03 1.75 -2.14
CA GLY A 472 -15.55 0.53 -1.48
C GLY A 472 -16.19 0.17 -0.13
N MET A 473 -16.54 1.15 0.69
CA MET A 473 -16.82 1.00 2.13
C MET A 473 -18.29 1.28 2.48
N TYR A 474 -19.20 0.92 1.57
CA TYR A 474 -20.63 1.23 1.65
C TYR A 474 -20.86 2.74 1.81
N ASP A 475 -21.81 3.16 2.63
CA ASP A 475 -22.14 4.56 2.89
C ASP A 475 -20.94 5.34 3.52
N PHE A 476 -19.95 4.65 4.09
CA PHE A 476 -18.71 5.25 4.61
C PHE A 476 -17.67 5.60 3.53
N SER A 477 -17.88 5.21 2.26
CA SER A 477 -16.84 5.30 1.21
C SER A 477 -16.24 6.70 1.05
N GLY A 478 -17.05 7.77 1.08
CA GLY A 478 -16.54 9.14 0.96
C GLY A 478 -15.68 9.59 2.15
N GLN A 479 -16.05 9.18 3.36
CA GLN A 479 -15.28 9.49 4.57
C GLN A 479 -13.99 8.65 4.62
N PHE A 480 -14.05 7.38 4.22
CA PHE A 480 -12.86 6.53 4.08
C PHE A 480 -11.89 7.06 3.01
N ALA A 481 -12.40 7.50 1.86
CA ALA A 481 -11.59 8.11 0.80
C ALA A 481 -10.94 9.44 1.23
N PHE A 482 -11.57 10.20 2.13
CA PHE A 482 -11.03 11.44 2.67
C PHE A 482 -9.98 11.21 3.78
N HIS A 483 -10.30 10.37 4.78
CA HIS A 483 -9.42 10.14 5.94
C HIS A 483 -8.33 9.09 5.71
N VAL A 484 -8.64 8.00 5.00
CA VAL A 484 -7.69 6.89 4.75
C VAL A 484 -7.12 6.95 3.32
N GLY A 485 -7.94 7.32 2.33
CA GLY A 485 -7.50 7.51 0.94
C GLY A 485 -7.14 6.24 0.17
N LEU A 486 -7.12 5.06 0.82
CA LEU A 486 -6.68 3.80 0.21
C LEU A 486 -7.82 3.03 -0.46
N PRO A 487 -7.66 2.55 -1.71
CA PRO A 487 -8.62 1.65 -2.35
C PRO A 487 -8.96 0.43 -1.48
N SER A 488 -10.23 0.29 -1.10
CA SER A 488 -10.68 -0.74 -0.17
C SER A 488 -11.98 -1.41 -0.60
N LYS A 489 -12.29 -2.59 -0.04
CA LYS A 489 -13.65 -3.15 -0.07
C LYS A 489 -13.97 -3.87 1.23
N SER A 490 -15.04 -3.43 1.87
CA SER A 490 -15.64 -4.07 3.04
C SER A 490 -16.62 -5.20 2.68
N GLY A 491 -16.78 -6.18 3.57
CA GLY A 491 -17.74 -7.27 3.47
C GLY A 491 -18.31 -7.68 4.82
N VAL A 492 -19.62 -7.93 4.87
CA VAL A 492 -20.41 -8.22 6.09
C VAL A 492 -20.01 -9.46 6.90
N ALA A 493 -19.01 -10.22 6.46
CA ALA A 493 -18.34 -11.23 7.29
C ALA A 493 -17.27 -10.62 8.22
N GLY A 494 -17.09 -9.29 8.22
CA GLY A 494 -16.07 -8.59 9.00
C GLY A 494 -14.75 -8.37 8.26
N GLY A 495 -14.69 -8.62 6.95
CA GLY A 495 -13.47 -8.51 6.16
C GLY A 495 -13.32 -7.14 5.49
N ILE A 496 -12.09 -6.63 5.42
CA ILE A 496 -11.70 -5.45 4.63
C ILE A 496 -10.50 -5.82 3.75
N LEU A 497 -10.75 -5.89 2.44
CA LEU A 497 -9.73 -6.02 1.40
C LEU A 497 -9.15 -4.63 1.12
N LEU A 498 -7.91 -4.36 1.55
CA LEU A 498 -7.24 -3.07 1.49
C LEU A 498 -6.05 -3.13 0.50
N VAL A 499 -5.88 -2.12 -0.34
CA VAL A 499 -4.76 -2.05 -1.31
C VAL A 499 -3.98 -0.75 -1.14
N VAL A 500 -2.66 -0.86 -1.04
CA VAL A 500 -1.70 0.25 -1.16
C VAL A 500 -0.99 0.10 -2.53
N PRO A 501 -1.41 0.84 -3.57
CA PRO A 501 -0.93 0.63 -4.94
C PRO A 501 0.60 0.71 -5.06
N ASN A 502 1.18 -0.23 -5.81
CA ASN A 502 2.63 -0.41 -5.98
C ASN A 502 3.42 -0.72 -4.68
N VAL A 503 2.75 -1.00 -3.55
CA VAL A 503 3.43 -1.36 -2.27
C VAL A 503 2.96 -2.71 -1.75
N MET A 504 1.67 -2.86 -1.41
CA MET A 504 1.16 -4.07 -0.77
C MET A 504 -0.36 -4.22 -0.83
N GLY A 505 -0.82 -5.46 -0.69
CA GLY A 505 -2.19 -5.79 -0.32
C GLY A 505 -2.28 -6.18 1.14
N ILE A 506 -3.41 -5.83 1.77
CA ILE A 506 -3.72 -6.14 3.17
C ILE A 506 -5.13 -6.75 3.22
N MET A 507 -5.32 -7.74 4.10
CA MET A 507 -6.64 -8.19 4.53
C MET A 507 -6.72 -8.05 6.05
N CYS A 508 -7.69 -7.27 6.53
CA CYS A 508 -8.07 -7.18 7.92
C CYS A 508 -9.40 -7.90 8.12
N TRP A 509 -9.55 -8.69 9.19
CA TRP A 509 -10.78 -9.43 9.47
C TRP A 509 -11.13 -9.41 10.96
N SER A 510 -12.28 -8.79 11.30
CA SER A 510 -12.93 -8.95 12.60
C SER A 510 -14.46 -8.97 12.40
N PRO A 511 -15.18 -10.03 12.81
CA PRO A 511 -16.63 -10.16 12.61
C PRO A 511 -17.52 -9.00 13.11
N PRO A 512 -17.21 -8.27 14.20
CA PRO A 512 -18.02 -7.14 14.64
C PRO A 512 -18.04 -5.96 13.66
N LEU A 513 -19.24 -5.61 13.20
CA LEU A 513 -19.50 -4.51 12.28
C LEU A 513 -19.97 -3.23 13.00
N ASP A 514 -19.70 -2.09 12.39
CA ASP A 514 -20.29 -0.80 12.72
C ASP A 514 -21.73 -0.66 12.19
N LYS A 515 -22.35 0.50 12.43
CA LYS A 515 -23.71 0.83 11.96
C LYS A 515 -23.84 1.00 10.44
N LEU A 516 -22.73 0.96 9.70
CA LEU A 516 -22.64 1.10 8.24
C LEU A 516 -22.26 -0.21 7.53
N GLY A 517 -22.04 -1.30 8.29
CA GLY A 517 -21.71 -2.63 7.78
C GLY A 517 -20.21 -2.91 7.62
N ASN A 518 -19.33 -2.11 8.21
CA ASN A 518 -17.87 -2.25 8.12
C ASN A 518 -17.25 -2.79 9.41
N SER A 519 -16.17 -3.57 9.33
CA SER A 519 -15.47 -4.10 10.51
C SER A 519 -14.89 -2.98 11.39
N VAL A 520 -15.23 -2.98 12.68
CA VAL A 520 -14.82 -1.92 13.63
C VAL A 520 -13.30 -1.88 13.81
N ARG A 521 -12.69 -3.02 14.17
CA ARG A 521 -11.23 -3.15 14.31
C ARG A 521 -10.52 -2.92 12.97
N GLY A 522 -11.15 -3.39 11.88
CA GLY A 522 -10.68 -3.19 10.51
C GLY A 522 -10.54 -1.71 10.14
N ILE A 523 -11.56 -0.88 10.38
CA ILE A 523 -11.49 0.56 10.12
C ILE A 523 -10.41 1.21 10.99
N GLN A 524 -10.39 0.94 12.31
CA GLN A 524 -9.42 1.56 13.21
C GLN A 524 -7.98 1.30 12.75
N PHE A 525 -7.65 0.05 12.41
CA PHE A 525 -6.36 -0.32 11.86
C PHE A 525 -6.03 0.45 10.57
N CYS A 526 -7.00 0.63 9.66
CA CYS A 526 -6.80 1.38 8.42
C CYS A 526 -6.48 2.86 8.68
N THR A 527 -7.16 3.48 9.66
CA THR A 527 -6.90 4.88 10.07
C THR A 527 -5.51 5.00 10.71
N ASP A 528 -5.22 4.17 11.71
CA ASP A 528 -3.93 4.22 12.43
C ASP A 528 -2.73 3.96 11.49
N LEU A 529 -2.92 3.10 10.47
CA LEU A 529 -1.92 2.83 9.44
C LEU A 529 -1.53 4.08 8.63
N VAL A 530 -2.49 4.95 8.28
CA VAL A 530 -2.21 6.17 7.50
C VAL A 530 -1.88 7.39 8.37
N GLU A 531 -2.20 7.35 9.67
CA GLU A 531 -1.66 8.31 10.64
C GLU A 531 -0.14 8.07 10.83
N LEU A 532 0.27 6.80 10.93
CA LEU A 532 1.67 6.42 11.13
C LEU A 532 2.53 6.47 9.85
N PHE A 533 2.00 6.04 8.70
CA PHE A 533 2.75 5.90 7.45
C PHE A 533 2.24 6.82 6.32
N ASN A 534 3.13 7.27 5.44
CA ASN A 534 2.78 8.10 4.27
C ASN A 534 2.16 7.28 3.10
N PHE A 535 1.12 6.51 3.42
CA PHE A 535 0.39 5.66 2.47
C PHE A 535 -0.91 6.28 1.94
N HIS A 536 -1.41 7.38 2.50
CA HIS A 536 -2.61 8.04 1.97
C HIS A 536 -2.35 8.42 0.51
N ASN A 537 -3.32 8.21 -0.39
CA ASN A 537 -3.11 8.36 -1.83
C ASN A 537 -2.75 9.80 -2.27
N TYR A 538 -2.92 10.78 -1.38
CA TYR A 538 -2.56 12.19 -1.58
C TYR A 538 -1.49 12.69 -0.58
N ASP A 539 -0.84 11.80 0.20
CA ASP A 539 0.32 12.17 1.04
C ASP A 539 1.54 12.59 0.19
N ASN A 540 2.34 13.51 0.72
CA ASN A 540 3.57 13.94 0.07
C ASN A 540 4.71 12.92 0.28
N LEU A 541 5.30 12.43 -0.81
CA LEU A 541 6.40 11.45 -0.75
C LEU A 541 7.78 12.05 -0.47
N ARG A 542 7.93 13.39 -0.39
CA ARG A 542 9.21 14.09 -0.14
C ARG A 542 9.26 14.86 1.17
N HIS A 543 8.15 15.51 1.52
CA HIS A 543 8.07 16.44 2.65
C HIS A 543 6.93 15.98 3.58
N PHE A 544 7.29 15.16 4.56
CA PHE A 544 6.37 14.65 5.59
C PHE A 544 7.03 14.81 6.96
N ALA A 545 6.41 15.58 7.86
CA ALA A 545 7.10 16.04 9.07
C ALA A 545 7.16 14.99 10.21
N LYS A 546 6.20 14.04 10.25
CA LYS A 546 6.03 13.10 11.38
C LYS A 546 5.66 11.66 10.99
N LYS A 547 5.28 11.40 9.73
CA LYS A 547 4.95 10.04 9.25
C LYS A 547 6.21 9.25 8.89
N HIS A 548 6.12 7.93 8.87
CA HIS A 548 7.17 7.04 8.37
C HIS A 548 6.94 6.69 6.90
N ASP A 549 8.04 6.50 6.14
CA ASP A 549 8.00 6.00 4.76
C ASP A 549 8.81 4.70 4.66
N PRO A 550 8.17 3.52 4.75
CA PRO A 550 8.85 2.24 4.80
C PRO A 550 9.41 1.81 3.43
N ARG A 551 9.24 2.63 2.37
CA ARG A 551 9.94 2.48 1.08
C ARG A 551 11.38 2.99 1.11
N ARG A 552 11.80 3.62 2.22
CA ARG A 552 13.15 4.15 2.44
C ARG A 552 13.83 3.36 3.56
N GLU A 553 15.13 3.16 3.47
CA GLU A 553 15.92 2.61 4.57
C GLU A 553 15.98 3.60 5.74
N GLY A 554 15.56 3.18 6.93
CA GLY A 554 15.21 4.08 8.02
C GLY A 554 16.40 4.85 8.60
N GLY A 555 17.52 4.17 8.80
CA GLY A 555 18.77 4.81 9.24
C GLY A 555 19.44 5.64 8.15
N ASP A 556 19.44 5.13 6.92
CA ASP A 556 20.03 5.77 5.74
C ASP A 556 19.37 7.11 5.40
N GLN A 557 18.04 7.25 5.57
CA GLN A 557 17.39 8.54 5.36
C GLN A 557 17.85 9.61 6.36
N ARG A 558 18.02 9.26 7.65
CA ARG A 558 18.55 10.20 8.65
C ARG A 558 19.99 10.58 8.31
N VAL A 559 20.83 9.58 8.05
CA VAL A 559 22.26 9.77 7.72
C VAL A 559 22.44 10.59 6.43
N LYS A 560 21.62 10.37 5.39
CA LYS A 560 21.64 11.18 4.17
C LYS A 560 21.22 12.62 4.41
N SER A 561 20.21 12.87 5.24
CA SER A 561 19.84 14.24 5.61
C SER A 561 20.98 14.93 6.36
N VAL A 562 21.60 14.27 7.35
CA VAL A 562 22.80 14.76 8.06
C VAL A 562 23.92 15.10 7.07
N ILE A 563 24.29 14.16 6.18
CA ILE A 563 25.37 14.34 5.21
C ILE A 563 25.09 15.52 4.28
N ASN A 564 23.84 15.67 3.80
CA ASN A 564 23.47 16.80 2.95
C ASN A 564 23.53 18.15 3.69
N LEU A 565 23.17 18.18 4.97
CA LEU A 565 23.28 19.36 5.84
C LEU A 565 24.76 19.74 6.06
N LEU A 566 25.61 18.77 6.42
CA LEU A 566 27.04 19.01 6.65
C LEU A 566 27.79 19.34 5.35
N PHE A 567 27.40 18.74 4.21
CA PHE A 567 28.00 19.07 2.92
C PHE A 567 27.67 20.50 2.49
N ALA A 568 26.45 20.98 2.76
CA ALA A 568 26.09 22.38 2.54
C ALA A 568 26.88 23.35 3.43
N ALA A 569 27.19 22.95 4.68
CA ALA A 569 28.08 23.72 5.56
C ALA A 569 29.54 23.72 5.04
N TYR A 570 30.04 22.57 4.58
CA TYR A 570 31.38 22.41 3.97
C TYR A 570 31.57 23.25 2.70
N THR A 571 30.56 23.32 1.82
CA THR A 571 30.65 24.12 0.59
C THR A 571 30.29 25.60 0.76
N GLY A 572 29.88 26.03 1.96
CA GLY A 572 29.36 27.38 2.19
C GLY A 572 28.00 27.69 1.55
N ASP A 573 27.18 26.69 1.18
CA ASP A 573 25.85 26.94 0.55
C ASP A 573 24.80 27.31 1.61
N VAL A 574 24.85 28.58 2.05
CA VAL A 574 23.84 29.21 2.91
C VAL A 574 22.43 29.10 2.29
N SER A 575 22.29 29.00 0.97
CA SER A 575 20.98 28.80 0.33
C SER A 575 20.44 27.39 0.52
N ALA A 576 21.29 26.35 0.57
CA ALA A 576 20.90 25.01 0.98
C ALA A 576 20.51 24.97 2.47
N LEU A 577 21.32 25.60 3.34
CA LEU A 577 21.03 25.65 4.77
C LEU A 577 19.70 26.37 5.07
N ARG A 578 19.41 27.48 4.38
CA ARG A 578 18.10 28.15 4.41
C ARG A 578 16.97 27.21 3.98
N ARG A 579 17.14 26.44 2.89
CA ARG A 579 16.15 25.43 2.44
C ARG A 579 15.94 24.31 3.48
N PHE A 580 16.99 23.87 4.17
CA PHE A 580 16.87 22.86 5.22
C PHE A 580 16.14 23.40 6.47
N ALA A 581 16.51 24.59 6.96
CA ALA A 581 15.82 25.25 8.06
C ALA A 581 14.34 25.51 7.76
N LEU A 582 14.00 26.01 6.56
CA LEU A 582 12.62 26.19 6.08
C LEU A 582 11.84 24.87 5.95
N SER A 583 12.52 23.73 5.85
CA SER A 583 11.89 22.40 5.86
C SER A 583 11.69 21.80 7.26
N SER A 584 11.86 22.62 8.31
CA SER A 584 11.83 22.21 9.72
C SER A 584 12.84 21.12 10.06
N MET A 585 13.98 21.09 9.36
CA MET A 585 15.06 20.16 9.67
C MET A 585 15.78 20.59 10.97
N ASP A 586 15.99 19.64 11.87
CA ASP A 586 16.84 19.83 13.04
C ASP A 586 18.30 20.05 12.61
N MET A 587 18.82 21.24 12.90
CA MET A 587 20.15 21.71 12.52
C MET A 587 21.25 21.30 13.51
N GLU A 588 20.88 20.73 14.66
CA GLU A 588 21.82 20.18 15.66
C GLU A 588 22.17 18.71 15.40
N GLN A 589 21.71 18.16 14.26
CA GLN A 589 22.03 16.80 13.84
C GLN A 589 23.54 16.59 13.63
N ARG A 590 23.99 15.37 13.90
CA ARG A 590 25.42 15.00 14.02
C ARG A 590 25.80 13.85 13.11
N ASP A 591 27.02 13.87 12.59
CA ASP A 591 27.62 12.74 11.86
C ASP A 591 28.12 11.62 12.78
N TYR A 592 28.85 10.66 12.19
CA TYR A 592 29.46 9.55 12.91
C TYR A 592 30.57 10.00 13.88
N ASP A 593 31.20 11.15 13.66
CA ASP A 593 32.18 11.80 14.54
C ASP A 593 31.52 12.75 15.57
N SER A 594 30.20 12.68 15.73
CA SER A 594 29.40 13.55 16.59
C SER A 594 29.44 15.04 16.22
N ARG A 595 29.98 15.43 15.06
CA ARG A 595 30.11 16.83 14.63
C ARG A 595 28.80 17.35 14.04
N THR A 596 28.47 18.59 14.36
CA THR A 596 27.31 19.34 13.83
C THR A 596 27.71 20.21 12.63
N ALA A 597 26.73 20.81 11.96
CA ALA A 597 26.98 21.77 10.88
C ALA A 597 27.88 22.94 11.31
N LEU A 598 27.84 23.32 12.59
CA LEU A 598 28.66 24.39 13.15
C LEU A 598 30.15 24.03 13.25
N HIS A 599 30.48 22.77 13.56
CA HIS A 599 31.88 22.31 13.56
C HIS A 599 32.46 22.40 12.13
N VAL A 600 31.77 21.77 11.17
CA VAL A 600 32.20 21.75 9.76
C VAL A 600 32.32 23.15 9.16
N ALA A 601 31.38 24.06 9.46
CA ALA A 601 31.47 25.45 9.02
C ALA A 601 32.64 26.22 9.67
N ALA A 602 33.02 25.87 10.89
CA ALA A 602 34.09 26.50 11.63
C ALA A 602 35.49 26.00 11.21
N ALA A 603 35.62 24.72 10.87
CA ALA A 603 36.83 24.13 10.32
C ALA A 603 37.19 24.62 8.91
N GLU A 604 36.20 24.99 8.09
CA GLU A 604 36.39 25.51 6.73
C GLU A 604 36.38 27.05 6.66
N GLY A 605 36.08 27.74 7.77
CA GLY A 605 36.09 29.21 7.85
C GLY A 605 34.86 29.92 7.27
N HIS A 606 33.72 29.26 7.11
CA HIS A 606 32.52 29.84 6.46
C HIS A 606 31.71 30.75 7.41
N LEU A 607 32.20 31.97 7.65
CA LEU A 607 31.58 32.95 8.56
C LEU A 607 30.09 33.21 8.31
N GLU A 608 29.63 33.24 7.05
CA GLU A 608 28.20 33.40 6.73
C GLU A 608 27.35 32.20 7.18
N VAL A 609 27.89 30.99 7.10
CA VAL A 609 27.24 29.78 7.60
C VAL A 609 27.20 29.78 9.13
N VAL A 610 28.32 30.12 9.78
CA VAL A 610 28.42 30.22 11.25
C VAL A 610 27.39 31.21 11.79
N ARG A 611 27.29 32.41 11.19
CA ARG A 611 26.24 33.39 11.52
C ARG A 611 24.83 32.85 11.27
N PHE A 612 24.56 32.23 10.12
CA PHE A 612 23.24 31.65 9.86
C PHE A 612 22.82 30.61 10.91
N LEU A 613 23.73 29.72 11.32
CA LEU A 613 23.45 28.68 12.31
C LEU A 613 23.21 29.25 13.72
N LEU A 614 23.93 30.30 14.11
CA LEU A 614 23.86 30.91 15.45
C LEU A 614 22.78 31.98 15.56
N ASP A 615 22.63 32.85 14.57
CA ASP A 615 21.63 33.93 14.55
C ASP A 615 20.23 33.43 14.21
N ALA A 616 20.09 32.65 13.13
CA ALA A 616 18.78 32.26 12.61
C ALA A 616 18.31 30.88 13.11
N CYS A 617 19.21 29.90 13.22
CA CYS A 617 18.84 28.54 13.66
C CYS A 617 19.01 28.30 15.17
N LYS A 618 19.62 29.24 15.92
CA LYS A 618 19.87 29.15 17.37
C LYS A 618 20.56 27.85 17.82
N VAL A 619 21.46 27.32 17.00
CA VAL A 619 22.26 26.12 17.30
C VAL A 619 23.18 26.39 18.50
N ASN A 620 23.39 25.40 19.35
CA ASN A 620 24.34 25.45 20.47
C ASN A 620 25.77 25.84 19.99
N PRO A 621 26.46 26.82 20.61
CA PRO A 621 27.82 27.24 20.26
C PRO A 621 28.94 26.46 20.97
N VAL A 622 28.61 25.61 21.95
CA VAL A 622 29.53 24.74 22.71
C VAL A 622 29.25 23.21 22.60
N PRO A 623 28.78 22.67 21.46
CA PRO A 623 28.69 21.22 21.28
C PRO A 623 30.11 20.64 21.21
N LYS A 624 30.28 19.38 21.61
CA LYS A 624 31.54 18.65 21.46
C LYS A 624 31.46 17.56 20.40
N ASP A 625 32.55 17.37 19.66
CA ASP A 625 32.76 16.27 18.72
C ASP A 625 33.12 14.95 19.45
N ARG A 626 33.56 13.93 18.70
CA ARG A 626 34.09 12.66 19.22
C ARG A 626 35.39 12.79 20.01
N TRP A 627 36.22 13.79 19.69
CA TRP A 627 37.55 14.00 20.29
C TRP A 627 37.51 14.91 21.52
N GLY A 628 36.39 15.59 21.78
CA GLY A 628 36.17 16.51 22.89
C GLY A 628 36.32 18.00 22.54
N ASN A 629 36.64 18.30 21.28
CA ASN A 629 36.78 19.64 20.72
C ASN A 629 35.41 20.31 20.55
N THR A 630 35.39 21.64 20.58
CA THR A 630 34.25 22.46 20.18
C THR A 630 34.48 23.10 18.81
N PRO A 631 33.46 23.71 18.16
CA PRO A 631 33.66 24.48 16.94
C PRO A 631 34.68 25.63 17.08
N LEU A 632 34.86 26.17 18.29
CA LEU A 632 35.89 27.19 18.56
C LEU A 632 37.29 26.57 18.48
N ASP A 633 37.48 25.38 19.04
CA ASP A 633 38.76 24.66 19.00
C ASP A 633 39.10 24.25 17.55
N GLU A 634 38.12 23.81 16.76
CA GLU A 634 38.30 23.56 15.32
C GLU A 634 38.70 24.85 14.57
N ALA A 635 38.00 25.98 14.79
CA ALA A 635 38.35 27.25 14.16
C ALA A 635 39.76 27.76 14.54
N VAL A 636 40.18 27.56 15.79
CA VAL A 636 41.55 27.88 16.25
C VAL A 636 42.58 26.93 15.60
N GLN A 637 42.28 25.63 15.51
CA GLN A 637 43.18 24.63 14.92
C GLN A 637 43.45 24.88 13.42
N PHE A 638 42.43 25.33 12.66
CA PHE A 638 42.57 25.63 11.23
C PHE A 638 42.92 27.11 10.95
N GLY A 639 42.87 28.00 11.95
CA GLY A 639 43.38 29.38 11.87
C GLY A 639 42.36 30.44 11.42
N HIS A 640 41.07 30.16 11.53
CA HIS A 640 39.98 31.03 11.06
C HIS A 640 39.63 32.12 12.08
N HIS A 641 40.51 33.12 12.21
CA HIS A 641 40.42 34.18 13.23
C HIS A 641 39.10 34.97 13.25
N ASP A 642 38.45 35.14 12.10
CA ASP A 642 37.14 35.81 11.95
C ASP A 642 35.99 34.96 12.51
N VAL A 643 36.02 33.65 12.27
CA VAL A 643 35.09 32.69 12.87
C VAL A 643 35.37 32.52 14.38
N VAL A 644 36.63 32.50 14.81
CA VAL A 644 37.02 32.47 16.23
C VAL A 644 36.41 33.66 16.98
N ALA A 645 36.56 34.88 16.45
CA ALA A 645 36.00 36.09 17.07
C ALA A 645 34.46 36.05 17.15
N ALA A 646 33.79 35.54 16.11
CA ALA A 646 32.34 35.34 16.13
C ALA A 646 31.94 34.32 17.20
N LEU A 647 32.54 33.12 17.20
CA LEU A 647 32.21 32.05 18.14
C LEU A 647 32.42 32.47 19.59
N GLN A 648 33.50 33.18 19.91
CA GLN A 648 33.73 33.74 21.24
C GLN A 648 32.58 34.66 21.67
N GLN A 649 32.15 35.59 20.80
CA GLN A 649 31.02 36.48 21.08
C GLN A 649 29.72 35.72 21.35
N TYR A 650 29.43 34.62 20.63
CA TYR A 650 28.23 33.81 20.92
C TYR A 650 28.37 32.96 22.19
N GLN A 651 29.58 32.49 22.53
CA GLN A 651 29.82 31.74 23.77
C GLN A 651 29.63 32.62 25.02
N GLU A 652 30.12 33.85 25.01
CA GLU A 652 29.92 34.81 26.12
C GLU A 652 28.44 35.15 26.37
N ASN A 653 27.61 35.07 25.32
CA ASN A 653 26.17 35.35 25.37
C ASN A 653 25.30 34.09 25.53
N TYR A 654 25.87 32.89 25.65
CA TYR A 654 25.11 31.63 25.67
C TYR A 654 24.73 31.19 27.09
N ASN A 655 23.44 31.29 27.41
CA ASN A 655 22.87 30.77 28.65
C ASN A 655 22.26 29.36 28.42
N PRO A 656 22.76 28.29 29.06
CA PRO A 656 22.28 26.93 28.83
C PRO A 656 20.84 26.64 29.34
N ALA A 657 20.18 27.61 29.99
CA ALA A 657 18.82 27.45 30.51
C ALA A 657 17.72 27.52 29.43
N ASP A 658 17.92 28.26 28.32
CA ASP A 658 16.87 28.56 27.35
C ASP A 658 16.54 27.40 26.37
N GLY A 659 17.37 26.36 26.34
CA GLY A 659 17.28 25.25 25.37
C GLY A 659 16.06 24.32 25.47
N SER A 660 15.05 24.66 26.29
CA SER A 660 13.84 23.86 26.49
C SER A 660 12.63 24.34 25.69
N ASP A 661 12.56 25.62 25.30
CA ASP A 661 11.33 26.21 24.74
C ASP A 661 11.28 26.13 23.20
N LYS A 662 11.11 24.90 22.70
CA LYS A 662 10.97 24.60 21.26
C LYS A 662 9.76 25.28 20.59
N THR A 663 8.85 25.83 21.38
CA THR A 663 7.65 26.57 20.95
C THR A 663 7.94 27.98 20.41
N SER A 664 9.17 28.46 20.58
CA SER A 664 9.60 29.80 20.13
C SER A 664 10.13 29.84 18.69
N ASN A 665 10.72 28.75 18.20
CA ASN A 665 11.39 28.70 16.88
C ASN A 665 10.45 28.95 15.68
N GLU A 666 9.17 28.58 15.79
CA GLU A 666 8.21 28.81 14.70
C GLU A 666 7.90 30.31 14.50
N LYS A 667 7.92 31.11 15.57
CA LYS A 667 7.48 32.53 15.53
C LYS A 667 8.54 33.51 15.05
N ASN A 668 9.83 33.19 15.23
CA ASN A 668 10.92 34.08 14.81
C ASN A 668 11.25 33.97 13.31
N LEU A 669 10.76 32.94 12.61
CA LEU A 669 10.94 32.79 11.17
C LEU A 669 9.98 33.70 10.37
N ASP A 670 8.74 33.88 10.83
CA ASP A 670 7.75 34.77 10.23
C ASP A 670 8.16 36.26 10.31
N SER A 671 9.02 36.64 11.26
CA SER A 671 9.57 38.00 11.39
C SER A 671 10.81 38.29 10.54
N LEU A 672 11.20 37.36 9.65
CA LEU A 672 12.32 37.49 8.70
C LEU A 672 11.87 37.42 7.23
N LEU A 673 10.56 37.62 6.99
CA LEU A 673 9.90 37.77 5.68
C LEU A 673 9.40 39.20 5.47
#